data_AF-A0A945UVF4-F1
#
_entry.id   AF-A0A945UVF4-F1
#
_cell.length_a   1.000
_cell.length_b   1.000
_cell.length_c   1.000
_cell.angle_alpha   90.00
_cell.angle_beta   90.00
_cell.angle_gamma   90.00
#
_symmetry.space_group_name_H-M   'P 1'
#
loop_
_entity.id
_entity.type
_entity.pdbx_description
1 polymer ?
#
loop_
_entity_poly.entity_id
_entity_poly.type
_entity_poly.pdbx_seq_one_letter_code
_entity_poly.pdbx_strand_id
1 'polypeptide(L)'
;MNHLSLFLRPSIYLFGLGLCGWIHAASAAQIVEESFTDGALVGGGDANAVDWFVGSAATLSIVDDSAGLQGGNALSLVSTGGFSRATAAFPSTVSIPETGDLLIVSLKLRMTRFSAANEGGIRFGLHHNNGSPINASTAGNGWTTITEGWDGFYFRGGVGGESGMRIFRDLDNAGNSALGGSGDVTVGNGSGWTLNDSATHTVRIEIERQNNSQNSLRFYWDGNLQQETSTATVGGEISEFTNITIGAGATQLDLIVDDVTVELTTASGGSTDPIDLNARLIDWTQAGVQNGIPSYVTTIDFAAAGGDATGLSDNSDLLQSLIDGLTEDTVITFPAGTFLFEDRINFYSRTTRTLPGVILRGAGTNLTRFLFKDPANEDTGLFNLSGFNDGSAKNITGGLTKGSTTITLDSTSGLSAGDWLWIRQDNDLEVMATIRDIPGYEATINNSTGWANRVSGQVVQISSVTAGGVIIEQPLHLDLTWPNPDAQKLGTVSGVGFENFTLDNALGSPGRYNFDFRRTVNCWIKNVHSLMAMRSHVAISGSAHIEVRDSYFNDAYRHDGGGHGYGVLLQDTTTHTLVENNVFRNLRHAMIWKEGANGNVIAYNYSTDGNQEGSTVAKDISGHGHYAFGNLIEGNIALFIHASDFWGPIGPNNTYLRNRTTAERILIEDGTKNQNILGNELVSPTSPFVIVDGTSTGAYVHGNNEGSTLQWRSGEAQTVVASYFYNTAPTFWNITDPWPSMGPEQVPGTYTIPAKQRWDSGQMLEFVAPTTDGRLSNLSTRGPVESGDSILIAGFVIGGSQNKQLLVRGLGPALDAFLDPATTLDDPELNVYSGTDVILSNDDWSDQSDPAAVSALATQLGAFALESGSSDAALIADLAPGPYSMHLSGSGSTGIALVEIYEAANTGETELLNISTRGRVGSGATVMVPGIVVTESNRRLLIRGIGPELETSFGFAPGTTLPDPVLTLTNSSGQVLATNDNWGDDAAAAVAEIVSVASEVGAFALTAGGGDAVLLVTLPPGVYTAQVTDANSGEGIAIVEVYAVTE
;
A
#
# COMPACT_ATOMS: atom_id res chain seq x y z
N MET A 1 -45.59 -6.06 38.12
CA MET A 1 -46.22 -6.75 39.27
C MET A 1 -45.10 -7.42 40.08
N ASN A 2 -45.31 -7.57 41.38
CA ASN A 2 -44.52 -8.33 42.36
C ASN A 2 -44.02 -9.72 41.85
N HIS A 3 -43.00 -10.40 42.40
CA HIS A 3 -42.54 -10.49 43.80
C HIS A 3 -41.05 -10.93 43.92
N LEU A 4 -40.55 -10.90 45.17
CA LEU A 4 -39.22 -11.29 45.65
C LEU A 4 -39.16 -12.79 46.08
N SER A 5 -37.98 -13.25 46.55
CA SER A 5 -37.71 -14.38 47.50
C SER A 5 -37.42 -15.78 46.92
N LEU A 6 -36.62 -16.69 47.54
CA LEU A 6 -35.58 -16.64 48.60
C LEU A 6 -34.72 -17.95 48.58
N PHE A 7 -33.43 -17.90 48.95
CA PHE A 7 -32.63 -18.88 49.75
C PHE A 7 -32.68 -20.43 49.53
N LEU A 8 -31.50 -21.10 49.43
CA LEU A 8 -30.90 -22.00 50.46
C LEU A 8 -29.62 -22.77 49.99
N ARG A 9 -28.67 -23.02 50.91
CA ARG A 9 -27.58 -24.05 50.83
C ARG A 9 -27.98 -25.30 51.65
N PRO A 10 -27.37 -26.50 51.47
CA PRO A 10 -26.24 -26.95 52.35
C PRO A 10 -25.20 -27.92 51.69
N SER A 11 -23.89 -27.85 52.03
CA SER A 11 -23.07 -28.76 52.89
C SER A 11 -22.61 -30.12 52.26
N ILE A 12 -21.31 -30.41 51.99
CA ILE A 12 -20.13 -30.82 52.84
C ILE A 12 -19.92 -32.37 52.99
N TYR A 13 -18.64 -32.80 53.08
CA TYR A 13 -18.01 -34.10 53.48
C TYR A 13 -17.33 -34.95 52.36
N LEU A 14 -16.19 -35.68 52.50
CA LEU A 14 -14.97 -35.60 53.35
C LEU A 14 -13.90 -36.69 52.97
N PHE A 15 -12.60 -36.34 52.88
CA PHE A 15 -11.31 -37.10 53.10
C PHE A 15 -10.99 -38.55 52.60
N GLY A 16 -9.70 -38.74 52.24
CA GLY A 16 -8.89 -39.99 52.39
C GLY A 16 -7.94 -40.29 51.19
N LEU A 17 -6.62 -40.05 51.15
CA LEU A 17 -5.39 -40.45 51.91
C LEU A 17 -4.66 -41.77 51.47
N GLY A 18 -3.36 -41.65 51.14
CA GLY A 18 -2.33 -42.71 50.99
C GLY A 18 -1.23 -42.34 49.94
N LEU A 19 0.04 -41.98 50.24
CA LEU A 19 1.21 -42.73 50.82
C LEU A 19 1.69 -43.89 49.92
N CYS A 20 2.95 -44.07 49.45
CA CYS A 20 4.33 -43.49 49.63
C CYS A 20 5.15 -43.65 48.31
N GLY A 21 6.43 -43.26 48.08
CA GLY A 21 7.50 -42.56 48.83
C GLY A 21 8.94 -42.95 48.32
N TRP A 22 10.03 -42.39 48.90
CA TRP A 22 11.50 -42.67 48.69
C TRP A 22 12.15 -42.10 47.37
N ILE A 23 13.37 -41.51 47.31
CA ILE A 23 14.44 -41.16 48.29
C ILE A 23 15.38 -39.99 47.79
N HIS A 24 16.07 -39.28 48.72
CA HIS A 24 17.26 -38.36 48.71
C HIS A 24 18.21 -38.18 47.47
N ALA A 25 19.08 -37.16 47.33
CA ALA A 25 19.27 -35.78 47.91
C ALA A 25 20.56 -35.08 47.35
N ALA A 26 20.66 -33.72 47.40
CA ALA A 26 21.87 -32.83 47.48
C ALA A 26 21.56 -31.44 46.85
N SER A 27 21.28 -30.34 47.59
CA SER A 27 22.20 -29.36 48.24
C SER A 27 22.82 -28.28 47.33
N ALA A 28 23.01 -26.99 47.68
CA ALA A 28 22.37 -26.02 48.60
C ALA A 28 23.20 -24.70 48.59
N ALA A 29 22.56 -23.51 48.53
CA ALA A 29 23.02 -22.22 49.10
C ALA A 29 22.05 -21.09 48.67
N GLN A 30 21.02 -20.73 49.44
CA GLN A 30 20.96 -19.80 50.59
C GLN A 30 20.75 -18.32 50.21
N ILE A 31 19.47 -17.92 50.21
CA ILE A 31 18.99 -16.53 50.25
C ILE A 31 18.69 -16.20 51.73
N VAL A 32 18.93 -14.96 52.15
CA VAL A 32 18.44 -14.42 53.42
C VAL A 32 17.64 -13.15 53.13
N GLU A 33 16.32 -13.28 53.14
CA GLU A 33 15.43 -12.17 53.47
C GLU A 33 15.27 -12.12 54.99
N GLU A 34 15.32 -10.93 55.59
CA GLU A 34 14.68 -10.69 56.88
C GLU A 34 13.68 -9.54 56.77
N SER A 35 12.55 -9.75 57.43
CA SER A 35 11.32 -8.98 57.32
C SER A 35 11.31 -7.74 58.21
N PHE A 36 10.60 -6.69 57.77
CA PHE A 36 10.11 -5.65 58.68
C PHE A 36 8.68 -5.98 59.13
N THR A 37 8.47 -6.02 60.45
CA THR A 37 7.15 -6.11 61.08
C THR A 37 6.71 -4.74 61.62
N ASP A 38 5.42 -4.46 61.48
CA ASP A 38 4.74 -3.24 61.94
C ASP A 38 4.61 -3.17 63.48
N GLY A 39 4.52 -1.96 64.06
CA GLY A 39 4.60 -1.79 65.52
C GLY A 39 4.46 -0.38 66.14
N ALA A 40 3.27 0.21 66.04
CA ALA A 40 2.60 1.05 67.07
C ALA A 40 2.97 2.54 67.32
N LEU A 41 1.90 3.34 67.48
CA LEU A 41 1.84 4.77 67.86
C LEU A 41 1.59 4.99 69.38
N VAL A 42 2.42 5.81 70.05
CA VAL A 42 2.11 6.71 71.20
C VAL A 42 3.22 7.80 71.31
N GLY A 43 3.03 9.09 71.63
CA GLY A 43 1.80 9.90 71.66
C GLY A 43 1.74 11.00 72.74
N GLY A 44 2.20 12.24 72.47
CA GLY A 44 1.81 13.46 73.22
C GLY A 44 2.88 14.52 73.59
N GLY A 45 2.58 15.82 73.36
CA GLY A 45 2.70 16.85 74.41
C GLY A 45 3.83 17.90 74.42
N ASP A 46 3.74 18.91 73.54
CA ASP A 46 4.02 20.36 73.74
C ASP A 46 5.19 20.95 74.60
N ALA A 47 5.85 21.91 73.94
CA ALA A 47 6.21 23.28 74.39
C ALA A 47 7.64 23.67 74.86
N ASN A 48 8.07 24.78 74.26
CA ASN A 48 9.18 25.71 74.56
C ASN A 48 10.57 25.45 73.96
N ALA A 49 11.03 26.46 73.19
CA ALA A 49 12.29 26.51 72.47
C ALA A 49 13.49 26.90 73.35
N VAL A 50 14.72 26.65 72.88
CA VAL A 50 15.64 27.63 72.25
C VAL A 50 16.95 26.90 71.87
N ASP A 51 17.10 26.66 70.56
CA ASP A 51 18.20 27.04 69.64
C ASP A 51 19.71 27.07 70.10
N TRP A 52 20.59 26.99 69.09
CA TRP A 52 22.07 27.14 69.06
C TRP A 52 22.96 25.93 69.38
N PHE A 53 23.49 25.32 68.32
CA PHE A 53 24.94 25.14 68.19
C PHE A 53 25.41 25.56 66.79
N VAL A 54 26.39 26.47 66.76
CA VAL A 54 27.08 26.98 65.56
C VAL A 54 28.57 26.67 65.73
N GLY A 55 29.24 26.14 64.71
CA GLY A 55 30.72 26.03 64.74
C GLY A 55 31.35 24.88 63.95
N SER A 56 31.66 25.15 62.68
CA SER A 56 32.88 24.76 61.94
C SER A 56 33.65 23.45 62.24
N ALA A 57 33.84 22.69 61.15
CA ALA A 57 35.06 21.96 60.76
C ALA A 57 35.48 20.69 61.51
N ALA A 58 35.32 19.55 60.83
CA ALA A 58 36.32 18.48 60.80
C ALA A 58 36.53 18.05 59.34
N THR A 59 37.76 18.19 58.86
CA THR A 59 38.16 17.92 57.47
C THR A 59 38.34 16.42 57.22
N LEU A 60 37.91 15.91 56.06
CA LEU A 60 38.56 14.75 55.45
C LEU A 60 39.22 15.20 54.14
N SER A 61 40.55 15.19 54.14
CA SER A 61 41.38 15.57 52.99
C SER A 61 41.48 14.40 52.02
N ILE A 62 41.22 14.62 50.74
CA ILE A 62 41.85 13.84 49.68
C ILE A 62 43.14 14.59 49.29
N VAL A 63 44.25 13.88 49.35
CA VAL A 63 45.57 14.39 48.97
C VAL A 63 45.72 14.19 47.46
N ASP A 64 46.12 15.24 46.75
CA ASP A 64 46.74 15.10 45.44
C ASP A 64 48.16 14.52 45.65
N ASP A 65 48.36 13.26 45.27
CA ASP A 65 49.67 12.86 44.75
C ASP A 65 49.54 11.76 43.68
N SER A 66 50.24 12.03 42.60
CA SER A 66 50.46 11.21 41.42
C SER A 66 51.17 9.86 41.69
N ALA A 67 50.41 8.74 41.78
CA ALA A 67 50.94 7.41 41.41
C ALA A 67 49.85 6.32 41.24
N GLY A 68 49.58 5.94 39.99
CA GLY A 68 49.32 4.54 39.65
C GLY A 68 48.04 3.86 40.13
N LEU A 69 46.87 4.32 39.63
CA LEU A 69 45.72 3.43 39.41
C LEU A 69 45.23 3.61 37.96
N GLN A 70 45.61 2.67 37.09
CA GLN A 70 44.86 2.42 35.85
C GLN A 70 43.74 1.42 36.16
N GLY A 71 42.51 1.76 35.80
CA GLY A 71 41.34 0.87 35.83
C GLY A 71 40.47 1.00 37.08
N GLY A 72 39.32 1.66 36.95
CA GLY A 72 38.25 1.66 37.95
C GLY A 72 37.55 3.01 38.10
N ASN A 73 36.73 3.40 37.12
CA ASN A 73 36.01 4.68 37.15
C ASN A 73 34.80 4.56 38.09
N ALA A 74 34.70 5.46 39.06
CA ALA A 74 33.54 5.60 39.94
C ALA A 74 33.01 7.04 39.86
N LEU A 75 31.69 7.19 39.74
CA LEU A 75 31.03 8.49 39.75
C LEU A 75 31.34 9.26 41.05
N SER A 76 32.00 10.41 40.94
CA SER A 76 32.33 11.26 42.08
C SER A 76 31.16 12.17 42.45
N LEU A 77 30.25 11.67 43.29
CA LEU A 77 29.13 12.46 43.84
C LEU A 77 29.65 13.45 44.91
N VAL A 78 29.97 14.67 44.50
CA VAL A 78 30.35 15.76 45.43
C VAL A 78 29.10 16.35 46.11
N SER A 79 28.53 15.62 47.07
CA SER A 79 27.53 16.18 47.98
C SER A 79 28.21 17.07 49.02
N THR A 80 27.82 18.35 49.06
CA THR A 80 28.20 19.27 50.14
C THR A 80 27.20 19.26 51.32
N GLY A 81 26.22 18.34 51.31
CA GLY A 81 25.30 18.10 52.41
C GLY A 81 23.97 17.49 51.94
N GLY A 82 23.62 16.31 52.46
CA GLY A 82 22.41 15.57 52.08
C GLY A 82 22.74 14.28 51.33
N PHE A 83 22.02 13.20 51.62
CA PHE A 83 22.27 11.89 51.04
C PHE A 83 21.64 11.78 49.64
N SER A 84 22.39 11.16 48.71
CA SER A 84 21.87 10.69 47.42
C SER A 84 22.41 9.28 47.17
N ARG A 85 21.57 8.34 46.76
CA ARG A 85 21.96 6.93 46.56
C ARG A 85 21.77 6.53 45.10
N ALA A 86 22.85 6.54 44.32
CA ALA A 86 22.87 5.95 42.99
C ALA A 86 23.00 4.41 43.08
N THR A 87 22.25 3.70 42.25
CA THR A 87 22.24 2.22 42.21
C THR A 87 22.71 1.62 40.88
N ALA A 88 22.87 2.42 39.83
CA ALA A 88 23.37 2.01 38.51
C ALA A 88 24.80 2.54 38.25
N ALA A 89 25.56 1.86 37.39
CA ALA A 89 26.92 2.23 37.00
C ALA A 89 26.96 2.67 35.53
N PHE A 90 27.60 3.80 35.25
CA PHE A 90 27.81 4.29 33.88
C PHE A 90 28.97 3.53 33.20
N PRO A 91 28.94 3.34 31.86
CA PRO A 91 30.06 2.79 31.10
C PRO A 91 31.28 3.73 31.17
N SER A 92 32.50 3.16 31.19
CA SER A 92 33.73 3.93 31.47
C SER A 92 34.18 4.87 30.35
N THR A 93 33.75 4.63 29.10
CA THR A 93 33.96 5.52 27.95
C THR A 93 32.99 5.13 26.85
N VAL A 94 32.38 6.10 26.14
CA VAL A 94 31.61 5.85 24.91
C VAL A 94 32.00 6.91 23.88
N SER A 95 32.61 6.46 22.78
CA SER A 95 33.03 7.32 21.67
C SER A 95 31.93 7.42 20.62
N ILE A 96 31.85 8.56 19.93
CA ILE A 96 30.94 8.78 18.79
C ILE A 96 31.81 8.99 17.54
N PRO A 97 32.29 7.91 16.88
CA PRO A 97 33.41 7.98 15.95
C PRO A 97 33.07 8.54 14.55
N GLU A 98 31.92 8.19 13.98
CA GLU A 98 31.55 8.49 12.59
C GLU A 98 30.42 9.53 12.51
N THR A 99 30.34 10.26 11.39
CA THR A 99 29.23 11.19 11.16
C THR A 99 27.91 10.43 11.01
N GLY A 100 26.86 10.93 11.65
CA GLY A 100 25.54 10.30 11.73
C GLY A 100 25.39 9.33 12.91
N ASP A 101 26.48 9.01 13.62
CA ASP A 101 26.41 8.25 14.86
C ASP A 101 25.64 9.04 15.93
N LEU A 102 24.71 8.36 16.60
CA LEU A 102 23.77 8.90 17.57
C LEU A 102 23.96 8.17 18.92
N LEU A 103 24.51 8.87 19.90
CA LEU A 103 24.61 8.41 21.28
C LEU A 103 23.35 8.82 22.05
N ILE A 104 22.58 7.83 22.50
CA ILE A 104 21.38 8.02 23.32
C ILE A 104 21.73 7.68 24.78
N VAL A 105 21.41 8.57 25.72
CA VAL A 105 21.51 8.34 27.17
C VAL A 105 20.12 8.48 27.76
N SER A 106 19.60 7.41 28.36
CA SER A 106 18.30 7.42 29.04
C SER A 106 18.46 7.21 30.54
N LEU A 107 17.69 7.95 31.33
CA LEU A 107 17.69 7.93 32.79
C LEU A 107 16.26 7.71 33.30
N LYS A 108 16.05 6.74 34.18
CA LYS A 108 14.81 6.62 34.96
C LYS A 108 15.02 7.26 36.33
N LEU A 109 14.30 8.35 36.58
CA LEU A 109 14.44 9.21 37.77
C LEU A 109 13.19 9.12 38.64
N ARG A 110 13.34 8.85 39.94
CA ARG A 110 12.25 8.92 40.92
C ARG A 110 12.63 9.84 42.07
N MET A 111 11.74 10.76 42.43
CA MET A 111 11.90 11.58 43.63
C MET A 111 11.22 10.89 44.82
N THR A 112 11.93 10.69 45.93
CA THR A 112 11.36 10.09 47.14
C THR A 112 11.30 11.05 48.33
N ARG A 113 11.95 12.20 48.25
CA ARG A 113 11.86 13.28 49.25
C ARG A 113 12.25 14.63 48.68
N PHE A 114 11.47 15.67 48.99
CA PHE A 114 11.79 17.07 48.70
C PHE A 114 11.45 17.96 49.90
N SER A 115 12.30 18.95 50.19
CA SER A 115 12.13 19.93 51.27
C SER A 115 12.30 21.33 50.71
N ALA A 116 11.21 22.11 50.66
CA ALA A 116 11.11 23.40 49.96
C ALA A 116 11.84 24.58 50.65
N ALA A 117 12.90 24.32 51.42
CA ALA A 117 13.68 25.34 52.13
C ALA A 117 14.95 25.73 51.36
N ASN A 118 14.83 26.79 50.56
CA ASN A 118 15.87 27.55 49.84
C ASN A 118 16.49 26.92 48.58
N GLU A 119 16.42 27.71 47.50
CA GLU A 119 17.31 27.95 46.33
C GLU A 119 18.17 26.87 45.65
N GLY A 120 18.43 25.72 46.28
CA GLY A 120 19.21 24.61 45.71
C GLY A 120 18.49 23.88 44.58
N GLY A 121 19.25 23.04 43.87
CA GLY A 121 18.78 22.38 42.67
C GLY A 121 19.75 21.39 42.03
N ILE A 122 19.25 20.63 41.05
CA ILE A 122 19.99 19.60 40.30
C ILE A 122 20.41 20.16 38.94
N ARG A 123 21.67 19.95 38.54
CA ARG A 123 22.19 20.27 37.21
C ARG A 123 22.55 18.99 36.43
N PHE A 124 22.26 18.99 35.13
CA PHE A 124 22.71 17.98 34.17
C PHE A 124 23.49 18.69 33.06
N GLY A 125 24.72 18.24 32.77
CA GLY A 125 25.59 18.86 31.76
C GLY A 125 26.73 17.93 31.31
N LEU A 126 27.32 18.24 30.15
CA LEU A 126 28.34 17.42 29.48
C LEU A 126 29.76 17.99 29.68
N HIS A 127 30.77 17.11 29.73
CA HIS A 127 32.18 17.47 29.91
C HIS A 127 33.09 16.87 28.83
N HIS A 128 34.29 17.43 28.70
CA HIS A 128 35.43 16.83 28.01
C HIS A 128 36.20 15.86 28.93
N ASN A 129 36.98 14.97 28.31
CA ASN A 129 38.00 14.05 28.89
C ASN A 129 38.86 14.59 30.07
N ASN A 130 38.99 15.91 30.20
CA ASN A 130 39.82 16.58 31.21
C ASN A 130 39.00 17.23 32.35
N GLY A 131 37.69 16.94 32.43
CA GLY A 131 36.76 17.50 33.40
C GLY A 131 36.26 18.92 33.07
N SER A 132 36.73 19.58 32.00
CA SER A 132 36.20 20.88 31.59
C SER A 132 34.80 20.76 30.98
N PRO A 133 33.85 21.68 31.25
CA PRO A 133 32.53 21.65 30.63
C PRO A 133 32.64 21.87 29.11
N ILE A 134 31.74 21.24 28.35
CA ILE A 134 31.66 21.46 26.90
C ILE A 134 31.17 22.89 26.66
N ASN A 135 32.04 23.73 26.09
CA ASN A 135 31.71 25.12 25.79
C ASN A 135 31.23 25.25 24.34
N ALA A 136 29.98 25.67 24.11
CA ALA A 136 29.55 26.11 22.79
C ALA A 136 30.27 27.40 22.38
N SER A 137 31.22 27.30 21.45
CA SER A 137 31.87 28.47 20.84
C SER A 137 31.26 28.82 19.48
N THR A 138 30.74 30.05 19.37
CA THR A 138 30.40 30.67 18.09
C THR A 138 31.67 31.19 17.43
N ALA A 139 32.19 30.45 16.46
CA ALA A 139 33.36 30.85 15.67
C ALA A 139 32.98 31.94 14.63
N GLY A 140 32.76 33.17 15.09
CA GLY A 140 32.45 34.31 14.20
C GLY A 140 32.60 35.67 14.90
N ASN A 141 33.56 36.48 14.41
CA ASN A 141 33.92 37.82 14.89
C ASN A 141 34.63 37.84 16.26
N GLY A 142 35.95 37.72 16.23
CA GLY A 142 36.77 37.46 17.41
C GLY A 142 36.79 38.58 18.46
N TRP A 143 36.39 38.20 19.69
CA TRP A 143 36.93 38.69 20.95
C TRP A 143 37.11 37.48 21.88
N THR A 144 38.30 37.31 22.45
CA THR A 144 38.60 36.20 23.37
C THR A 144 38.36 36.59 24.83
N THR A 145 37.35 35.97 25.44
CA THR A 145 37.27 35.79 26.90
C THR A 145 36.68 34.42 27.18
N ILE A 146 37.40 33.62 27.96
CA ILE A 146 36.99 32.29 28.39
C ILE A 146 36.26 32.49 29.72
N THR A 147 34.98 32.13 29.79
CA THR A 147 34.18 32.16 31.02
C THR A 147 33.25 30.95 30.98
N GLU A 148 33.10 30.26 32.10
CA GLU A 148 32.54 28.90 32.18
C GLU A 148 31.05 28.86 31.82
N GLY A 149 30.76 28.67 30.53
CA GLY A 149 29.40 28.45 30.01
C GLY A 149 29.03 26.97 30.07
N TRP A 150 27.90 26.66 30.69
CA TRP A 150 27.35 25.31 30.75
C TRP A 150 26.11 25.21 29.86
N ASP A 151 26.13 24.30 28.88
CA ASP A 151 24.91 23.88 28.18
C ASP A 151 24.24 22.75 28.99
N GLY A 152 23.08 23.03 29.59
CA GLY A 152 22.38 22.08 30.46
C GLY A 152 21.08 22.61 31.08
N PHE A 153 20.38 21.73 31.80
CA PHE A 153 19.14 22.06 32.53
C PHE A 153 19.40 22.23 34.03
N TYR A 154 18.66 23.16 34.67
CA TYR A 154 18.65 23.33 36.11
C TYR A 154 17.25 23.13 36.70
N PHE A 155 17.14 22.21 37.65
CA PHE A 155 15.93 21.97 38.43
C PHE A 155 16.04 22.73 39.75
N ARG A 156 15.21 23.76 40.00
CA ARG A 156 15.24 24.53 41.26
C ARG A 156 13.92 24.34 42.03
N GLY A 157 14.00 24.39 43.35
CA GLY A 157 12.80 24.62 44.17
C GLY A 157 12.13 25.96 43.85
N GLY A 158 10.80 26.02 43.98
CA GLY A 158 10.00 27.22 43.72
C GLY A 158 10.55 28.48 44.42
N VAL A 159 10.81 29.53 43.64
CA VAL A 159 11.27 30.82 44.17
C VAL A 159 10.08 31.57 44.77
N GLY A 160 10.22 32.10 45.98
CA GLY A 160 9.19 32.95 46.61
C GLY A 160 8.13 32.23 47.45
N GLY A 161 8.35 30.97 47.84
CA GLY A 161 7.45 30.24 48.76
C GLY A 161 6.38 29.39 48.05
N GLU A 162 6.52 29.17 46.75
CA GLU A 162 5.72 28.20 45.99
C GLU A 162 6.24 26.77 46.25
N SER A 163 5.34 25.84 46.54
CA SER A 163 5.70 24.42 46.71
C SER A 163 6.16 23.78 45.40
N GLY A 164 7.14 22.87 45.46
CA GLY A 164 7.56 21.97 44.39
C GLY A 164 8.72 22.44 43.51
N MET A 165 9.12 21.58 42.57
CA MET A 165 10.30 21.75 41.70
C MET A 165 9.91 22.24 40.30
N ARG A 166 10.64 23.23 39.77
CA ARG A 166 10.50 23.78 38.42
C ARG A 166 11.78 23.58 37.59
N ILE A 167 11.59 23.43 36.28
CA ILE A 167 12.67 23.33 35.28
C ILE A 167 12.99 24.74 34.76
N PHE A 168 14.26 25.13 34.82
CA PHE A 168 14.77 26.41 34.33
C PHE A 168 15.84 26.19 33.26
N ARG A 169 15.94 27.14 32.33
CA ARG A 169 17.11 27.31 31.45
C ARG A 169 18.13 28.18 32.17
N ASP A 170 19.40 27.80 32.19
CA ASP A 170 20.45 28.68 32.70
C ASP A 170 20.77 29.74 31.62
N LEU A 171 20.65 31.01 31.98
CA LEU A 171 20.97 32.16 31.12
C LEU A 171 21.93 33.14 31.80
N ASP A 172 22.29 32.91 33.07
CA ASP A 172 22.96 33.91 33.90
C ASP A 172 24.11 33.31 34.74
N ASN A 173 25.29 33.29 34.14
CA ASN A 173 26.49 33.67 34.88
C ASN A 173 27.42 34.57 34.04
N ALA A 174 26.87 35.73 33.65
CA ALA A 174 27.58 36.94 33.21
C ALA A 174 28.65 36.79 32.09
N GLY A 175 28.22 36.74 30.81
CA GLY A 175 29.19 36.89 29.71
C GLY A 175 28.72 36.69 28.26
N ASN A 176 27.64 37.36 27.82
CA ASN A 176 27.24 37.46 26.40
C ASN A 176 26.72 36.15 25.75
N SER A 177 25.42 35.86 25.91
CA SER A 177 24.71 34.86 25.11
C SER A 177 24.33 35.40 23.72
N ALA A 178 24.16 34.51 22.74
CA ALA A 178 23.99 34.87 21.32
C ALA A 178 22.58 35.37 20.92
N LEU A 179 21.64 35.49 21.87
CA LEU A 179 20.22 35.82 21.60
C LEU A 179 19.71 36.84 22.63
N GLY A 180 20.15 38.09 22.49
CA GLY A 180 19.97 39.14 23.49
C GLY A 180 18.52 39.35 23.97
N GLY A 181 18.29 39.07 25.25
CA GLY A 181 17.05 39.34 25.97
C GLY A 181 17.25 39.08 27.47
N SER A 182 16.92 40.06 28.32
CA SER A 182 17.07 39.95 29.78
C SER A 182 15.75 39.52 30.43
N GLY A 183 15.68 38.29 30.93
CA GLY A 183 14.56 37.79 31.75
C GLY A 183 14.44 36.26 31.78
N ASP A 184 13.91 35.73 32.89
CA ASP A 184 13.63 34.31 33.07
C ASP A 184 12.65 33.78 32.00
N VAL A 185 13.08 32.80 31.19
CA VAL A 185 12.21 32.17 30.18
C VAL A 185 11.48 30.99 30.80
N THR A 186 10.24 31.23 31.23
CA THR A 186 9.30 30.16 31.59
C THR A 186 8.85 29.43 30.31
N VAL A 187 9.02 28.12 30.26
CA VAL A 187 8.46 27.29 29.18
C VAL A 187 7.04 26.87 29.56
N GLY A 188 6.05 27.18 28.71
CA GLY A 188 4.66 26.77 28.90
C GLY A 188 3.72 27.90 29.38
N ASN A 189 2.46 27.80 28.96
CA ASN A 189 1.46 28.85 29.13
C ASN A 189 0.85 28.83 30.54
N GLY A 190 1.38 29.64 31.46
CA GLY A 190 0.66 30.11 32.65
C GLY A 190 0.46 29.14 33.83
N SER A 191 0.85 27.87 33.74
CA SER A 191 0.80 26.92 34.86
C SER A 191 2.11 26.14 34.99
N GLY A 192 2.98 26.56 35.91
CA GLY A 192 4.23 25.85 36.19
C GLY A 192 3.96 24.46 36.77
N TRP A 193 4.55 23.43 36.16
CA TRP A 193 4.49 22.07 36.68
C TRP A 193 5.11 22.03 38.08
N THR A 194 4.38 21.39 38.99
CA THR A 194 4.77 21.24 40.39
C THR A 194 5.10 19.77 40.60
N LEU A 195 6.36 19.38 40.34
CA LEU A 195 6.84 18.04 40.65
C LEU A 195 6.74 17.83 42.17
N ASN A 196 5.82 16.94 42.55
CA ASN A 196 5.40 16.71 43.94
C ASN A 196 4.82 15.30 44.12
N ASP A 197 5.29 14.36 43.29
CA ASP A 197 4.93 12.94 43.33
C ASP A 197 6.17 12.06 43.49
N SER A 198 5.94 10.76 43.57
CA SER A 198 6.97 9.72 43.60
C SER A 198 6.96 8.87 42.34
N ALA A 199 6.54 9.44 41.20
CA ALA A 199 6.54 8.76 39.92
C ALA A 199 7.96 8.59 39.40
N THR A 200 8.15 7.56 38.56
CA THR A 200 9.37 7.39 37.78
C THR A 200 9.21 8.18 36.48
N HIS A 201 10.10 9.11 36.21
CA HIS A 201 10.17 9.90 34.98
C HIS A 201 11.32 9.42 34.10
N THR A 202 11.15 9.52 32.78
CA THR A 202 12.18 9.15 31.81
C THR A 202 12.78 10.40 31.18
N VAL A 203 14.11 10.55 31.32
CA VAL A 203 14.89 11.58 30.62
C VAL A 203 15.69 10.90 29.53
N ARG A 204 15.59 11.34 28.27
CA ARG A 204 16.40 10.85 27.14
C ARG A 204 17.22 12.02 26.57
N ILE A 205 18.50 11.80 26.36
CA ILE A 205 19.46 12.73 25.80
C ILE A 205 20.03 12.09 24.53
N GLU A 206 20.05 12.82 23.42
CA GLU A 206 20.62 12.37 22.15
C GLU A 206 21.79 13.27 21.75
N ILE A 207 22.94 12.68 21.45
CA ILE A 207 24.13 13.38 20.92
C ILE A 207 24.44 12.77 19.56
N GLU A 208 24.25 13.53 18.50
CA GLU A 208 24.42 13.08 17.11
C GLU A 208 25.64 13.76 16.47
N ARG A 209 26.51 12.99 15.81
CA ARG A 209 27.74 13.48 15.19
C ARG A 209 27.47 14.13 13.83
N GLN A 210 27.87 15.39 13.65
CA GLN A 210 27.58 16.16 12.43
C GLN A 210 28.78 16.23 11.45
N ASN A 211 28.47 16.37 10.16
CA ASN A 211 29.42 16.39 9.02
C ASN A 211 30.55 17.44 9.15
N ASN A 212 30.32 18.50 9.93
CA ASN A 212 31.25 19.61 10.14
C ASN A 212 32.10 19.46 11.42
N SER A 213 32.19 18.25 11.99
CA SER A 213 32.83 17.96 13.29
C SER A 213 32.19 18.64 14.51
N GLN A 214 30.97 19.16 14.37
CA GLN A 214 30.10 19.53 15.48
C GLN A 214 29.25 18.32 15.90
N ASN A 215 28.49 18.46 16.99
CA ASN A 215 27.43 17.52 17.33
C ASN A 215 26.11 18.30 17.51
N SER A 216 24.97 17.65 17.26
CA SER A 216 23.66 18.17 17.68
C SER A 216 23.18 17.41 18.92
N LEU A 217 22.48 18.13 19.79
CA LEU A 217 22.03 17.65 21.09
C LEU A 217 20.51 17.81 21.19
N ARG A 218 19.78 16.72 21.41
CA ARG A 218 18.33 16.72 21.66
C ARG A 218 18.02 16.21 23.06
N PHE A 219 17.01 16.77 23.70
CA PHE A 219 16.59 16.43 25.05
C PHE A 219 15.10 16.13 25.12
N TYR A 220 14.75 15.03 25.76
CA TYR A 220 13.37 14.55 25.92
C TYR A 220 13.07 14.32 27.40
N TRP A 221 11.87 14.70 27.81
CA TRP A 221 11.31 14.41 29.14
C TRP A 221 9.97 13.69 28.96
N ASP A 222 9.82 12.51 29.54
CA ASP A 222 8.66 11.61 29.39
C ASP A 222 8.21 11.49 27.92
N GLY A 223 9.18 11.22 27.03
CA GLY A 223 8.99 11.08 25.59
C GLY A 223 8.83 12.38 24.78
N ASN A 224 8.63 13.53 25.43
CA ASN A 224 8.39 14.81 24.76
C ASN A 224 9.70 15.58 24.53
N LEU A 225 10.00 15.97 23.28
CA LEU A 225 11.15 16.81 22.93
C LEU A 225 11.04 18.19 23.62
N GLN A 226 12.04 18.54 24.43
CA GLN A 226 12.13 19.80 25.17
C GLN A 226 13.09 20.81 24.53
N GLN A 227 14.13 20.32 23.84
CA GLN A 227 15.18 21.14 23.25
C GLN A 227 15.94 20.39 22.15
N GLU A 228 16.35 21.13 21.12
CA GLU A 228 17.31 20.71 20.10
C GLU A 228 18.31 21.86 19.85
N THR A 229 19.60 21.55 19.67
CA THR A 229 20.64 22.54 19.35
C THR A 229 20.99 22.50 17.84
N SER A 230 20.97 23.65 17.17
CA SER A 230 21.24 23.73 15.73
C SER A 230 22.73 23.67 15.33
N THR A 231 23.66 24.09 16.20
CA THR A 231 25.12 23.96 15.98
C THR A 231 25.89 23.99 17.31
N ALA A 232 26.39 22.86 17.81
CA ALA A 232 27.29 22.82 18.98
C ALA A 232 28.68 22.27 18.60
N THR A 233 29.72 23.12 18.65
CA THR A 233 31.10 22.73 18.29
C THR A 233 31.74 21.83 19.35
N VAL A 234 31.40 20.54 19.35
CA VAL A 234 32.06 19.53 20.19
C VAL A 234 33.30 18.98 19.46
N GLY A 235 34.43 19.64 19.69
CA GLY A 235 35.73 19.23 19.18
C GLY A 235 36.33 18.07 19.96
N GLY A 236 36.28 16.87 19.38
CA GLY A 236 37.05 15.67 19.78
C GLY A 236 36.45 14.81 20.88
N GLU A 237 37.20 13.75 21.22
CA GLU A 237 37.17 12.90 22.43
C GLU A 237 36.14 13.26 23.52
N ILE A 238 34.83 13.02 23.33
CA ILE A 238 33.86 13.06 24.44
C ILE A 238 34.16 11.87 25.35
N SER A 239 34.22 12.15 26.65
CA SER A 239 34.55 11.17 27.66
C SER A 239 33.91 11.61 28.96
N GLU A 240 33.11 10.69 29.49
CA GLU A 240 32.38 10.78 30.75
C GLU A 240 31.23 11.79 30.83
N PHE A 241 30.07 11.31 31.30
CA PHE A 241 28.94 12.13 31.75
C PHE A 241 29.15 12.46 33.24
N THR A 242 30.15 13.29 33.56
CA THR A 242 30.81 13.16 34.88
C THR A 242 30.20 13.89 36.06
N ASN A 243 29.28 14.86 35.91
CA ASN A 243 28.78 15.65 37.06
C ASN A 243 27.28 15.89 37.10
N ILE A 244 26.62 15.23 38.06
CA ILE A 244 25.42 15.76 38.71
C ILE A 244 25.90 16.68 39.84
N THR A 245 25.81 17.99 39.65
CA THR A 245 26.17 18.97 40.71
C THR A 245 24.91 19.36 41.49
N ILE A 246 24.88 19.04 42.78
CA ILE A 246 23.84 19.52 43.70
C ILE A 246 24.32 20.84 44.32
N GLY A 247 23.58 21.92 44.08
CA GLY A 247 23.92 23.25 44.59
C GLY A 247 23.94 23.31 46.13
N ALA A 248 24.88 24.07 46.70
CA ALA A 248 25.08 24.17 48.15
C ALA A 248 23.94 24.93 48.87
N GLY A 249 22.83 24.22 49.12
CA GLY A 249 21.75 24.60 50.01
C GLY A 249 21.38 23.42 50.90
N ALA A 250 20.79 23.66 52.07
CA ALA A 250 20.42 22.61 53.03
C ALA A 250 19.12 21.87 52.62
N THR A 251 19.10 21.29 51.43
CA THR A 251 17.97 20.53 50.88
C THR A 251 18.06 19.06 51.29
N GLN A 252 16.99 18.52 51.90
CA GLN A 252 16.72 17.08 51.85
C GLN A 252 16.07 16.77 50.50
N LEU A 253 16.87 16.26 49.57
CA LEU A 253 16.47 15.86 48.24
C LEU A 253 16.93 14.42 48.01
N ASP A 254 16.00 13.47 48.18
CA ASP A 254 16.25 12.07 47.84
C ASP A 254 15.82 11.87 46.38
N LEU A 255 16.77 12.03 45.46
CA LEU A 255 16.62 11.62 44.05
C LEU A 255 17.21 10.21 43.90
N ILE A 256 16.41 9.28 43.40
CA ILE A 256 16.82 7.94 43.00
C ILE A 256 16.95 7.91 41.48
N VAL A 257 18.10 7.48 40.99
CA VAL A 257 18.25 7.05 39.59
C VAL A 257 18.05 5.53 39.61
N ASP A 258 16.86 5.10 39.19
CA ASP A 258 16.49 3.68 39.19
C ASP A 258 17.24 2.90 38.11
N ASP A 259 17.42 3.54 36.94
CA ASP A 259 18.05 2.94 35.76
C ASP A 259 18.78 3.98 34.90
N VAL A 260 19.81 3.52 34.19
CA VAL A 260 20.64 4.30 33.27
C VAL A 260 20.99 3.43 32.07
N THR A 261 20.48 3.77 30.88
CA THR A 261 20.94 3.15 29.62
C THR A 261 21.78 4.15 28.82
N VAL A 262 22.79 3.61 28.12
CA VAL A 262 23.66 4.36 27.22
C VAL A 262 23.82 3.51 25.96
N GLU A 263 23.35 4.02 24.84
CA GLU A 263 23.23 3.32 23.55
C GLU A 263 23.95 4.12 22.47
N LEU A 264 24.85 3.49 21.72
CA LEU A 264 25.48 4.10 20.55
C LEU A 264 24.89 3.48 19.28
N THR A 265 24.01 4.22 18.62
CA THR A 265 23.60 3.92 17.24
C THR A 265 24.68 4.43 16.31
N THR A 266 25.29 3.55 15.51
CA THR A 266 26.21 3.97 14.45
C THR A 266 25.47 4.20 13.13
N ALA A 267 25.84 5.23 12.37
CA ALA A 267 25.33 5.47 11.02
C ALA A 267 25.58 4.27 10.08
N SER A 268 26.63 3.49 10.38
CA SER A 268 27.01 2.26 9.69
C SER A 268 26.40 0.99 10.29
N GLY A 269 25.18 1.05 10.85
CA GLY A 269 24.44 -0.06 11.48
C GLY A 269 24.11 -1.30 10.61
N GLY A 270 24.68 -1.41 9.42
CA GLY A 270 24.72 -2.66 8.68
C GLY A 270 25.76 -3.60 9.29
N SER A 271 25.32 -4.55 10.14
CA SER A 271 26.20 -5.57 10.74
C SER A 271 27.16 -6.18 9.70
N THR A 272 28.44 -6.30 10.07
CA THR A 272 29.47 -6.99 9.28
C THR A 272 29.28 -8.51 9.20
N ASP A 273 28.28 -9.06 9.87
CA ASP A 273 27.87 -10.46 9.66
C ASP A 273 27.39 -10.66 8.21
N PRO A 274 27.64 -11.83 7.61
CA PRO A 274 27.09 -12.17 6.31
C PRO A 274 25.56 -12.36 6.42
N ILE A 275 24.81 -11.29 6.18
CA ILE A 275 23.36 -11.33 6.06
C ILE A 275 23.00 -11.87 4.67
N ASP A 276 22.47 -13.08 4.61
CA ASP A 276 21.80 -13.59 3.43
C ASP A 276 20.42 -12.93 3.31
N LEU A 277 20.32 -11.92 2.45
CA LEU A 277 19.05 -11.23 2.18
C LEU A 277 18.01 -12.20 1.58
N ASN A 278 18.41 -13.13 0.71
CA ASN A 278 17.47 -14.04 0.03
C ASN A 278 16.77 -14.96 1.03
N ALA A 279 17.45 -15.39 2.10
CA ALA A 279 16.84 -16.16 3.18
C ALA A 279 15.77 -15.36 3.96
N ARG A 280 15.84 -14.03 3.95
CA ARG A 280 14.87 -13.15 4.63
C ARG A 280 13.61 -12.91 3.82
N LEU A 281 13.72 -12.80 2.50
CA LEU A 281 12.60 -12.50 1.61
C LEU A 281 11.47 -13.53 1.71
N ILE A 282 10.29 -13.12 1.24
CA ILE A 282 9.06 -13.92 1.13
C ILE A 282 8.60 -13.83 -0.33
N ASP A 283 7.86 -14.82 -0.81
CA ASP A 283 7.16 -14.72 -2.09
C ASP A 283 5.95 -13.79 -1.95
N TRP A 284 6.09 -12.56 -2.47
CA TRP A 284 5.01 -11.57 -2.52
C TRP A 284 4.21 -11.61 -3.83
N THR A 285 4.58 -12.46 -4.81
CA THR A 285 3.94 -12.47 -6.15
C THR A 285 2.47 -12.89 -6.13
N GLN A 286 2.00 -13.46 -5.02
CA GLN A 286 0.62 -13.88 -4.79
C GLN A 286 -0.24 -12.79 -4.11
N ALA A 287 0.31 -11.60 -3.81
CA ALA A 287 -0.44 -10.53 -3.17
C ALA A 287 -1.48 -9.89 -4.12
N GLY A 288 -2.66 -9.58 -3.58
CA GLY A 288 -3.81 -9.11 -4.36
C GLY A 288 -4.82 -10.23 -4.62
N VAL A 289 -5.85 -9.98 -5.45
CA VAL A 289 -6.88 -11.00 -5.72
C VAL A 289 -6.26 -12.16 -6.51
N GLN A 290 -6.49 -13.41 -6.09
CA GLN A 290 -5.98 -14.59 -6.78
C GLN A 290 -6.48 -14.62 -8.23
N ASN A 291 -5.54 -14.68 -9.19
CA ASN A 291 -5.80 -14.62 -10.64
C ASN A 291 -6.32 -13.26 -11.16
N GLY A 292 -6.20 -12.20 -10.35
CA GLY A 292 -6.66 -10.84 -10.68
C GLY A 292 -8.15 -10.61 -10.40
N ILE A 293 -8.55 -9.35 -10.47
CA ILE A 293 -9.96 -8.94 -10.25
C ILE A 293 -10.87 -9.57 -11.31
N PRO A 294 -11.89 -10.37 -10.92
CA PRO A 294 -12.78 -11.05 -11.87
C PRO A 294 -13.84 -10.12 -12.46
N SER A 295 -14.30 -10.45 -13.66
CA SER A 295 -15.49 -9.84 -14.28
C SER A 295 -16.70 -10.75 -14.12
N TYR A 296 -17.84 -10.19 -13.70
CA TYR A 296 -19.12 -10.90 -13.60
C TYR A 296 -20.08 -10.43 -14.69
N VAL A 297 -20.76 -11.37 -15.34
CA VAL A 297 -21.67 -11.11 -16.46
C VAL A 297 -23.08 -10.74 -16.01
N THR A 298 -23.56 -11.31 -14.91
CA THR A 298 -24.91 -11.09 -14.40
C THR A 298 -24.98 -9.72 -13.73
N THR A 299 -25.92 -8.87 -14.17
CA THR A 299 -26.01 -7.47 -13.73
C THR A 299 -27.43 -7.12 -13.25
N ILE A 300 -27.51 -6.34 -12.17
CA ILE A 300 -28.72 -5.70 -11.64
C ILE A 300 -28.50 -4.18 -11.67
N ASP A 301 -29.34 -3.44 -12.40
CA ASP A 301 -29.39 -1.97 -12.29
C ASP A 301 -30.17 -1.59 -11.02
N PHE A 302 -29.49 -0.89 -10.10
CA PHE A 302 -30.04 -0.52 -8.81
C PHE A 302 -31.19 0.49 -8.89
N ALA A 303 -31.15 1.42 -9.86
CA ALA A 303 -32.21 2.40 -10.07
C ALA A 303 -33.45 1.73 -10.70
N ALA A 304 -33.26 0.80 -11.64
CA ALA A 304 -34.33 -0.03 -12.20
C ALA A 304 -34.96 -0.96 -11.14
N ALA A 305 -34.18 -1.42 -10.16
CA ALA A 305 -34.66 -2.15 -8.98
C ALA A 305 -35.43 -1.27 -7.96
N GLY A 306 -35.50 0.05 -8.18
CA GLY A 306 -36.26 1.00 -7.36
C GLY A 306 -35.42 1.89 -6.44
N GLY A 307 -34.09 1.91 -6.60
CA GLY A 307 -33.17 2.74 -5.81
C GLY A 307 -33.32 4.24 -6.07
N ASP A 308 -33.31 5.04 -5.01
CA ASP A 308 -33.37 6.50 -5.08
C ASP A 308 -31.97 7.11 -5.27
N ALA A 309 -31.72 7.58 -6.51
CA ALA A 309 -30.51 8.28 -6.92
C ALA A 309 -30.50 9.79 -6.61
N THR A 310 -31.51 10.33 -5.89
CA THR A 310 -31.60 11.76 -5.56
C THR A 310 -30.95 12.15 -4.22
N GLY A 311 -30.60 11.17 -3.38
CA GLY A 311 -30.01 11.38 -2.06
C GLY A 311 -31.02 11.83 -0.99
N LEU A 312 -32.32 11.63 -1.24
CA LEU A 312 -33.40 12.10 -0.35
C LEU A 312 -34.07 10.97 0.45
N SER A 313 -34.03 9.74 -0.07
CA SER A 313 -34.65 8.55 0.52
C SER A 313 -33.59 7.50 0.86
N ASP A 314 -33.80 6.76 1.95
CA ASP A 314 -32.94 5.66 2.35
C ASP A 314 -33.02 4.48 1.37
N ASN A 315 -31.85 3.93 1.02
CA ASN A 315 -31.68 2.79 0.13
C ASN A 315 -31.21 1.51 0.85
N SER A 316 -30.92 1.56 2.17
CA SER A 316 -30.24 0.47 2.88
C SER A 316 -31.01 -0.85 2.88
N ASP A 317 -32.32 -0.83 3.16
CA ASP A 317 -33.17 -2.03 3.12
C ASP A 317 -33.25 -2.64 1.71
N LEU A 318 -33.33 -1.80 0.66
CA LEU A 318 -33.38 -2.27 -0.73
C LEU A 318 -32.09 -2.98 -1.12
N LEU A 319 -30.93 -2.32 -0.93
CA LEU A 319 -29.64 -2.89 -1.30
C LEU A 319 -29.33 -4.17 -0.51
N GLN A 320 -29.63 -4.19 0.79
CA GLN A 320 -29.49 -5.41 1.58
C GLN A 320 -30.40 -6.53 1.07
N SER A 321 -31.64 -6.24 0.65
CA SER A 321 -32.56 -7.24 0.14
C SER A 321 -32.12 -7.84 -1.21
N LEU A 322 -31.46 -7.05 -2.06
CA LEU A 322 -30.85 -7.53 -3.30
C LEU A 322 -29.68 -8.47 -3.00
N ILE A 323 -28.76 -8.08 -2.11
CA ILE A 323 -27.60 -8.88 -1.69
C ILE A 323 -28.05 -10.20 -1.03
N ASP A 324 -29.03 -10.14 -0.12
CA ASP A 324 -29.59 -11.33 0.55
C ASP A 324 -30.33 -12.27 -0.44
N GLY A 325 -30.70 -11.79 -1.63
CA GLY A 325 -31.41 -12.51 -2.67
C GLY A 325 -30.55 -13.09 -3.80
N LEU A 326 -29.23 -12.83 -3.82
CA LEU A 326 -28.35 -13.30 -4.89
C LEU A 326 -28.19 -14.82 -4.91
N THR A 327 -28.23 -15.40 -6.11
CA THR A 327 -28.03 -16.85 -6.35
C THR A 327 -26.78 -17.17 -7.15
N GLU A 328 -26.13 -16.16 -7.74
CA GLU A 328 -24.96 -16.25 -8.62
C GLU A 328 -24.14 -14.95 -8.54
N ASP A 329 -22.89 -14.98 -9.00
CA ASP A 329 -21.97 -13.85 -8.93
C ASP A 329 -22.50 -12.67 -9.77
N THR A 330 -22.69 -11.50 -9.15
CA THR A 330 -23.52 -10.42 -9.71
C THR A 330 -22.89 -9.02 -9.57
N VAL A 331 -22.97 -8.19 -10.62
CA VAL A 331 -22.71 -6.75 -10.55
C VAL A 331 -24.01 -6.02 -10.20
N ILE A 332 -24.03 -5.25 -9.11
CA ILE A 332 -25.07 -4.26 -8.85
C ILE A 332 -24.55 -2.90 -9.35
N THR A 333 -25.12 -2.43 -10.45
CA THR A 333 -24.72 -1.17 -11.10
C THR A 333 -25.53 0.02 -10.58
N PHE A 334 -24.86 1.14 -10.39
CA PHE A 334 -25.43 2.39 -9.90
C PHE A 334 -25.15 3.50 -10.92
N PRO A 335 -26.19 4.10 -11.52
CA PRO A 335 -26.00 5.22 -12.45
C PRO A 335 -25.45 6.48 -11.74
N ALA A 336 -25.24 7.55 -12.51
CA ALA A 336 -24.92 8.86 -11.94
C ALA A 336 -26.05 9.33 -11.00
N GLY A 337 -25.69 9.80 -9.80
CA GLY A 337 -26.62 10.17 -8.74
C GLY A 337 -26.02 10.10 -7.34
N THR A 338 -26.82 10.46 -6.35
CA THR A 338 -26.50 10.29 -4.93
C THR A 338 -27.44 9.27 -4.31
N PHE A 339 -26.92 8.22 -3.71
CA PHE A 339 -27.70 7.18 -3.02
C PHE A 339 -27.50 7.36 -1.53
N LEU A 340 -28.57 7.73 -0.82
CA LEU A 340 -28.55 7.88 0.63
C LEU A 340 -28.74 6.51 1.30
N PHE A 341 -27.91 6.22 2.29
CA PHE A 341 -27.97 5.03 3.13
C PHE A 341 -28.04 5.45 4.61
N GLU A 342 -29.11 5.04 5.30
CA GLU A 342 -29.34 5.30 6.73
C GLU A 342 -29.04 4.08 7.63
N ASP A 343 -28.53 2.98 7.09
CA ASP A 343 -27.92 1.85 7.83
C ASP A 343 -26.78 1.18 7.03
N ARG A 344 -25.91 0.43 7.72
CA ARG A 344 -24.81 -0.35 7.12
C ARG A 344 -25.32 -1.46 6.19
N ILE A 345 -24.51 -1.80 5.19
CA ILE A 345 -24.78 -2.90 4.26
C ILE A 345 -23.87 -4.08 4.61
N ASN A 346 -24.45 -5.28 4.73
CA ASN A 346 -23.74 -6.49 5.14
C ASN A 346 -23.58 -7.43 3.96
N PHE A 347 -22.34 -7.77 3.65
CA PHE A 347 -21.96 -8.68 2.57
C PHE A 347 -21.78 -10.10 3.11
N TYR A 348 -22.87 -10.61 3.69
CA TYR A 348 -23.03 -12.01 4.11
C TYR A 348 -24.51 -12.28 4.36
N SER A 349 -25.01 -13.44 3.91
CA SER A 349 -26.38 -13.84 4.24
C SER A 349 -26.54 -13.94 5.76
N ARG A 350 -27.56 -13.26 6.30
CA ARG A 350 -27.93 -13.38 7.72
C ARG A 350 -28.36 -14.81 8.12
N THR A 351 -28.67 -15.67 7.13
CA THR A 351 -29.15 -17.04 7.33
C THR A 351 -28.06 -18.09 7.09
N THR A 352 -27.35 -18.04 5.95
CA THR A 352 -26.33 -19.06 5.59
C THR A 352 -24.90 -18.63 5.89
N ARG A 353 -24.65 -17.33 6.12
CA ARG A 353 -23.31 -16.71 6.24
C ARG A 353 -22.41 -16.87 5.02
N THR A 354 -22.97 -17.28 3.90
CA THR A 354 -22.34 -17.32 2.59
C THR A 354 -23.09 -16.38 1.64
N LEU A 355 -22.42 -15.88 0.61
CA LEU A 355 -23.02 -15.22 -0.54
C LEU A 355 -22.23 -15.55 -1.81
N PRO A 356 -22.85 -15.53 -3.00
CA PRO A 356 -22.13 -15.41 -4.27
C PRO A 356 -21.35 -14.09 -4.35
N GLY A 357 -20.38 -14.00 -5.24
CA GLY A 357 -19.63 -12.77 -5.48
C GLY A 357 -20.57 -11.60 -5.81
N VAL A 358 -20.24 -10.40 -5.32
CA VAL A 358 -21.04 -9.20 -5.58
C VAL A 358 -20.18 -7.96 -5.74
N ILE A 359 -20.36 -7.27 -6.86
CA ILE A 359 -19.66 -6.03 -7.17
C ILE A 359 -20.65 -4.88 -7.03
N LEU A 360 -20.37 -3.88 -6.19
CA LEU A 360 -21.05 -2.59 -6.28
C LEU A 360 -20.26 -1.72 -7.27
N ARG A 361 -20.86 -1.38 -8.41
CA ARG A 361 -20.21 -0.64 -9.49
C ARG A 361 -20.94 0.67 -9.78
N GLY A 362 -20.30 1.81 -9.51
CA GLY A 362 -20.81 3.12 -9.91
C GLY A 362 -20.51 3.47 -11.36
N ALA A 363 -21.18 4.52 -11.86
CA ALA A 363 -20.89 5.14 -13.15
C ALA A 363 -19.60 5.97 -13.13
N GLY A 364 -19.08 6.29 -11.94
CA GLY A 364 -17.75 6.87 -11.72
C GLY A 364 -17.62 7.68 -10.43
N THR A 365 -16.40 7.94 -9.96
CA THR A 365 -16.21 8.62 -8.65
C THR A 365 -16.82 10.02 -8.62
N ASN A 366 -16.75 10.77 -9.73
CA ASN A 366 -17.39 12.08 -9.90
C ASN A 366 -18.90 12.02 -10.20
N LEU A 367 -19.45 10.82 -10.49
CA LEU A 367 -20.82 10.64 -11.00
C LEU A 367 -21.75 9.94 -10.00
N THR A 368 -21.26 8.92 -9.30
CA THR A 368 -22.02 8.12 -8.34
C THR A 368 -21.49 8.36 -6.93
N ARG A 369 -22.35 8.85 -6.02
CA ARG A 369 -22.03 9.10 -4.61
C ARG A 369 -22.89 8.22 -3.70
N PHE A 370 -22.28 7.43 -2.84
CA PHE A 370 -22.94 6.74 -1.74
C PHE A 370 -22.81 7.58 -0.48
N LEU A 371 -23.90 8.22 -0.07
CA LEU A 371 -23.96 9.12 1.08
C LEU A 371 -24.46 8.36 2.30
N PHE A 372 -23.61 8.17 3.31
CA PHE A 372 -23.99 7.53 4.56
C PHE A 372 -24.37 8.56 5.63
N LYS A 373 -25.55 8.35 6.24
CA LYS A 373 -26.10 9.13 7.35
C LYS A 373 -26.29 8.18 8.54
N ASP A 374 -25.44 8.29 9.55
CA ASP A 374 -25.25 7.22 10.53
C ASP A 374 -26.34 7.17 11.63
N PRO A 375 -26.98 6.01 11.87
CA PRO A 375 -27.94 5.81 12.95
C PRO A 375 -27.30 5.32 14.27
N ALA A 376 -26.07 4.78 14.26
CA ALA A 376 -25.56 3.97 15.37
C ALA A 376 -24.02 3.97 15.53
N ASN A 377 -23.58 4.47 16.69
CA ASN A 377 -22.21 4.43 17.21
C ASN A 377 -21.78 2.99 17.58
N GLU A 378 -21.28 2.24 16.59
CA GLU A 378 -20.72 0.89 16.73
C GLU A 378 -19.36 0.79 16.02
N ASP A 379 -18.42 0.01 16.57
CA ASP A 379 -17.09 -0.26 15.96
C ASP A 379 -17.19 -1.28 14.80
N THR A 380 -17.90 -0.93 13.72
CA THR A 380 -18.13 -1.80 12.55
C THR A 380 -18.11 -1.01 11.24
N GLY A 381 -18.01 -1.70 10.10
CA GLY A 381 -18.09 -1.08 8.78
C GLY A 381 -19.42 -0.41 8.46
N LEU A 382 -19.38 0.58 7.54
CA LEU A 382 -20.53 0.98 6.72
C LEU A 382 -20.79 -0.09 5.65
N PHE A 383 -19.72 -0.53 4.98
CA PHE A 383 -19.69 -1.78 4.23
C PHE A 383 -18.99 -2.85 5.08
N ASN A 384 -19.76 -3.83 5.52
CA ASN A 384 -19.36 -4.83 6.52
C ASN A 384 -19.27 -6.23 5.88
N LEU A 385 -18.05 -6.76 5.79
CA LEU A 385 -17.76 -8.09 5.27
C LEU A 385 -17.19 -8.94 6.41
N SER A 386 -17.90 -9.99 6.84
CA SER A 386 -17.49 -10.79 7.99
C SER A 386 -17.67 -12.28 7.77
N GLY A 387 -16.56 -12.97 7.52
CA GLY A 387 -16.46 -14.43 7.67
C GLY A 387 -16.45 -14.87 9.16
N PHE A 388 -16.32 -16.16 9.38
CA PHE A 388 -16.41 -16.81 10.69
C PHE A 388 -15.45 -18.00 10.83
N ASN A 389 -15.22 -18.44 12.07
CA ASN A 389 -14.49 -19.68 12.35
C ASN A 389 -15.41 -20.89 12.10
N ASP A 390 -15.04 -21.78 11.18
CA ASP A 390 -15.79 -23.00 10.89
C ASP A 390 -15.19 -24.21 11.62
N GLY A 391 -16.00 -24.88 12.44
CA GLY A 391 -15.57 -25.99 13.28
C GLY A 391 -14.48 -25.64 14.30
N SER A 392 -13.85 -26.68 14.86
CA SER A 392 -12.72 -26.52 15.79
C SER A 392 -11.38 -26.49 15.07
N ALA A 393 -10.47 -25.65 15.56
CA ALA A 393 -9.06 -25.67 15.17
C ALA A 393 -8.42 -27.06 15.33
N LYS A 394 -7.40 -27.33 14.50
CA LYS A 394 -6.59 -28.56 14.48
C LYS A 394 -5.21 -28.23 15.02
N ASN A 395 -4.63 -29.09 15.85
CA ASN A 395 -3.27 -28.86 16.35
C ASN A 395 -2.25 -29.14 15.24
N ILE A 396 -1.31 -28.24 15.04
CA ILE A 396 -0.20 -28.45 14.10
C ILE A 396 0.89 -29.24 14.84
N THR A 397 1.31 -30.35 14.23
CA THR A 397 2.24 -31.33 14.84
C THR A 397 3.55 -31.48 14.07
N GLY A 398 3.68 -30.84 12.90
CA GLY A 398 4.85 -30.92 12.03
C GLY A 398 4.73 -30.01 10.81
N GLY A 399 5.84 -29.79 10.10
CA GLY A 399 5.90 -28.82 9.00
C GLY A 399 6.11 -27.38 9.44
N LEU A 400 6.69 -27.17 10.64
CA LEU A 400 6.73 -25.90 11.37
C LEU A 400 7.75 -24.86 10.85
N THR A 401 8.43 -25.09 9.72
CA THR A 401 9.52 -24.23 9.25
C THR A 401 9.08 -23.25 8.16
N LYS A 402 9.66 -22.04 8.13
CA LYS A 402 9.53 -21.08 7.03
C LYS A 402 9.77 -21.79 5.69
N GLY A 403 8.94 -21.49 4.70
CA GLY A 403 8.96 -22.12 3.37
C GLY A 403 8.31 -23.50 3.31
N SER A 404 7.82 -24.06 4.42
CA SER A 404 7.05 -25.30 4.39
C SER A 404 5.68 -25.07 3.73
N THR A 405 5.34 -25.92 2.77
CA THR A 405 3.98 -26.04 2.19
C THR A 405 3.24 -27.28 2.69
N THR A 406 3.88 -28.13 3.51
CA THR A 406 3.26 -29.38 4.03
C THR A 406 3.14 -29.30 5.54
N ILE A 407 1.90 -29.23 6.03
CA ILE A 407 1.59 -29.04 7.45
C ILE A 407 0.96 -30.31 8.00
N THR A 408 1.58 -30.92 9.03
CA THR A 408 1.06 -32.12 9.69
C THR A 408 0.05 -31.72 10.77
N LEU A 409 -1.15 -32.31 10.76
CA LEU A 409 -2.24 -31.98 11.68
C LEU A 409 -2.61 -33.20 12.52
N ASP A 410 -3.07 -32.96 13.76
CA ASP A 410 -3.62 -34.03 14.61
C ASP A 410 -4.91 -34.66 14.03
N SER A 411 -5.66 -33.90 13.24
CA SER A 411 -6.79 -34.41 12.45
C SER A 411 -7.04 -33.55 11.21
N THR A 412 -7.28 -34.20 10.07
CA THR A 412 -7.77 -33.57 8.83
C THR A 412 -9.31 -33.59 8.71
N SER A 413 -10.02 -34.02 9.75
CA SER A 413 -11.48 -34.16 9.71
C SER A 413 -12.18 -32.80 9.55
N GLY A 414 -12.97 -32.67 8.49
CA GLY A 414 -13.70 -31.44 8.11
C GLY A 414 -12.94 -30.52 7.15
N LEU A 415 -11.75 -30.91 6.69
CA LEU A 415 -10.95 -30.16 5.73
C LEU A 415 -11.08 -30.74 4.30
N SER A 416 -11.02 -29.88 3.30
CA SER A 416 -11.05 -30.17 1.86
C SER A 416 -10.06 -29.27 1.11
N ALA A 417 -9.75 -29.60 -0.15
CA ALA A 417 -9.06 -28.66 -1.03
C ALA A 417 -9.96 -27.42 -1.28
N GLY A 418 -9.34 -26.24 -1.39
CA GLY A 418 -10.01 -24.94 -1.50
C GLY A 418 -10.43 -24.30 -0.17
N ASP A 419 -10.45 -25.06 0.93
CA ASP A 419 -10.73 -24.52 2.28
C ASP A 419 -9.63 -23.55 2.74
N TRP A 420 -10.02 -22.50 3.45
CA TRP A 420 -9.11 -21.54 4.07
C TRP A 420 -8.81 -21.90 5.52
N LEU A 421 -7.54 -21.83 5.90
CA LEU A 421 -7.03 -22.02 7.25
C LEU A 421 -6.41 -20.73 7.77
N TRP A 422 -6.74 -20.40 9.02
CA TRP A 422 -6.02 -19.42 9.81
C TRP A 422 -5.07 -20.15 10.75
N ILE A 423 -3.79 -20.18 10.37
CA ILE A 423 -2.70 -20.72 11.17
C ILE A 423 -2.31 -19.67 12.21
N ARG A 424 -2.21 -20.05 13.49
CA ARG A 424 -1.77 -19.17 14.59
C ARG A 424 -0.98 -19.95 15.63
N GLN A 425 -0.15 -19.25 16.38
CA GLN A 425 0.55 -19.77 17.56
C GLN A 425 0.38 -18.79 18.75
N ASP A 426 0.65 -19.26 19.97
CA ASP A 426 0.68 -18.36 21.13
C ASP A 426 1.78 -17.31 20.97
N ASN A 427 1.48 -16.06 21.32
CA ASN A 427 2.45 -14.98 21.37
C ASN A 427 3.58 -15.31 22.36
N ASP A 428 4.83 -15.11 21.95
CA ASP A 428 5.97 -15.06 22.85
C ASP A 428 6.07 -13.67 23.49
N LEU A 429 5.77 -13.60 24.79
CA LEU A 429 5.69 -12.33 25.52
C LEU A 429 7.07 -11.68 25.74
N GLU A 430 8.17 -12.43 25.65
CA GLU A 430 9.53 -11.91 25.79
C GLU A 430 10.02 -11.36 24.45
N VAL A 431 9.80 -12.09 23.35
CA VAL A 431 10.16 -11.63 21.99
C VAL A 431 9.29 -10.46 21.53
N MET A 432 8.04 -10.37 22.00
CA MET A 432 7.15 -9.24 21.74
C MET A 432 7.27 -8.10 22.76
N ALA A 433 8.14 -8.18 23.77
CA ALA A 433 8.26 -7.13 24.79
C ALA A 433 8.69 -5.79 24.17
N THR A 434 7.99 -4.71 24.54
CA THR A 434 8.43 -3.34 24.24
C THR A 434 9.49 -2.90 25.24
N ILE A 435 10.45 -2.08 24.81
CA ILE A 435 11.37 -1.36 25.72
C ILE A 435 10.76 -0.07 26.27
N ARG A 436 9.62 0.36 25.70
CA ARG A 436 8.94 1.62 26.03
C ARG A 436 8.07 1.43 27.27
N ASP A 437 7.98 2.46 28.10
CA ASP A 437 7.05 2.46 29.23
C ASP A 437 5.63 2.77 28.72
N ILE A 438 4.94 1.73 28.23
CA ILE A 438 3.58 1.82 27.66
C ILE A 438 2.60 1.13 28.63
N PRO A 439 1.82 1.91 29.41
CA PRO A 439 0.93 1.34 30.42
C PRO A 439 -0.03 0.30 29.87
N GLY A 440 0.11 -0.94 30.34
CA GLY A 440 -0.77 -2.06 29.97
C GLY A 440 -0.42 -2.77 28.66
N TYR A 441 0.76 -2.52 28.08
CA TYR A 441 1.20 -3.21 26.86
C TYR A 441 1.13 -4.74 26.98
N GLU A 442 1.63 -5.31 28.07
CA GLU A 442 1.70 -6.76 28.31
C GLU A 442 0.29 -7.39 28.42
N ALA A 443 -0.72 -6.60 28.78
CA ALA A 443 -2.11 -7.03 28.77
C ALA A 443 -2.67 -7.12 27.33
N THR A 444 -2.14 -6.36 26.36
CA THR A 444 -2.60 -6.39 24.96
C THR A 444 -2.20 -7.68 24.25
N ILE A 445 -0.98 -8.16 24.48
CA ILE A 445 -0.40 -9.37 23.88
C ILE A 445 -0.69 -10.67 24.65
N ASN A 446 -1.40 -10.59 25.78
CA ASN A 446 -1.68 -11.74 26.63
C ASN A 446 -2.55 -12.80 25.91
N ASN A 447 -2.04 -14.03 25.77
CA ASN A 447 -2.71 -15.10 25.02
C ASN A 447 -4.08 -15.55 25.56
N SER A 448 -4.47 -15.16 26.79
CA SER A 448 -5.76 -15.53 27.39
C SER A 448 -6.78 -14.39 27.43
N THR A 449 -6.34 -13.12 27.41
CA THR A 449 -7.20 -11.96 27.70
C THR A 449 -6.90 -10.72 26.86
N GLY A 450 -5.79 -10.70 26.14
CA GLY A 450 -5.37 -9.57 25.31
C GLY A 450 -6.17 -9.47 24.02
N TRP A 451 -6.30 -8.26 23.48
CA TRP A 451 -6.95 -8.02 22.20
C TRP A 451 -6.05 -8.37 21.01
N ALA A 452 -4.72 -8.30 21.17
CA ALA A 452 -3.72 -8.78 20.21
C ALA A 452 -3.20 -10.18 20.61
N ASN A 453 -4.11 -11.09 21.03
CA ASN A 453 -3.74 -12.46 21.39
C ASN A 453 -3.46 -13.33 20.15
N ARG A 454 -2.45 -14.19 20.22
CA ARG A 454 -2.15 -15.24 19.21
C ARG A 454 -2.08 -14.71 17.76
N VAL A 455 -1.52 -13.52 17.57
CA VAL A 455 -1.54 -12.79 16.30
C VAL A 455 -0.46 -13.25 15.31
N SER A 456 0.59 -13.89 15.80
CA SER A 456 1.64 -14.52 14.97
C SER A 456 1.08 -15.76 14.27
N GLY A 457 1.06 -15.74 12.93
CA GLY A 457 0.40 -16.76 12.13
C GLY A 457 0.36 -16.45 10.63
N GLN A 458 -0.55 -17.11 9.90
CA GLN A 458 -0.80 -16.86 8.48
C GLN A 458 -2.23 -17.27 8.08
N VAL A 459 -2.88 -16.59 7.13
CA VAL A 459 -4.09 -17.10 6.45
C VAL A 459 -3.67 -17.73 5.13
N VAL A 460 -4.08 -18.98 4.90
CA VAL A 460 -3.62 -19.84 3.79
C VAL A 460 -4.74 -20.71 3.22
N GLN A 461 -4.65 -21.09 1.95
CA GLN A 461 -5.57 -22.00 1.28
C GLN A 461 -4.99 -23.43 1.23
N ILE A 462 -5.86 -24.44 1.41
CA ILE A 462 -5.49 -25.85 1.25
C ILE A 462 -5.52 -26.21 -0.24
N SER A 463 -4.37 -26.53 -0.83
CA SER A 463 -4.31 -27.09 -2.19
C SER A 463 -4.73 -28.57 -2.21
N SER A 464 -4.38 -29.34 -1.17
CA SER A 464 -4.84 -30.73 -1.03
C SER A 464 -4.77 -31.26 0.41
N VAL A 465 -5.61 -32.25 0.71
CA VAL A 465 -5.61 -32.95 2.01
C VAL A 465 -4.84 -34.27 1.88
N THR A 466 -3.99 -34.56 2.85
CA THR A 466 -3.16 -35.78 2.91
C THR A 466 -3.56 -36.65 4.11
N ALA A 467 -3.00 -37.87 4.19
CA ALA A 467 -3.34 -38.85 5.23
C ALA A 467 -2.95 -38.43 6.68
N GLY A 468 -2.22 -37.33 6.86
CA GLY A 468 -1.81 -36.81 8.17
C GLY A 468 -1.71 -35.29 8.25
N GLY A 469 -2.32 -34.56 7.33
CA GLY A 469 -2.15 -33.11 7.23
C GLY A 469 -2.66 -32.51 5.93
N VAL A 470 -2.17 -31.33 5.60
CA VAL A 470 -2.57 -30.57 4.40
C VAL A 470 -1.33 -30.10 3.64
N ILE A 471 -1.50 -29.92 2.33
CA ILE A 471 -0.61 -29.09 1.51
C ILE A 471 -1.30 -27.73 1.37
N ILE A 472 -0.56 -26.66 1.64
CA ILE A 472 -1.02 -25.26 1.53
C ILE A 472 -0.41 -24.58 0.30
N GLU A 473 -1.12 -23.64 -0.29
CA GLU A 473 -0.65 -22.90 -1.48
C GLU A 473 0.44 -21.89 -1.12
N GLN A 474 0.19 -21.10 -0.06
CA GLN A 474 1.09 -20.09 0.45
C GLN A 474 2.08 -20.76 1.44
N PRO A 475 3.40 -20.78 1.18
CA PRO A 475 4.37 -21.34 2.12
C PRO A 475 4.39 -20.56 3.43
N LEU A 476 4.77 -21.20 4.55
CA LEU A 476 4.91 -20.50 5.84
C LEU A 476 5.91 -19.35 5.75
N HIS A 477 5.51 -18.15 6.18
CA HIS A 477 6.35 -16.94 6.16
C HIS A 477 7.32 -16.83 7.34
N LEU A 478 7.07 -17.58 8.43
CA LEU A 478 7.88 -17.66 9.66
C LEU A 478 7.89 -19.09 10.19
N ASP A 479 8.89 -19.44 11.00
CA ASP A 479 8.86 -20.67 11.78
C ASP A 479 7.77 -20.61 12.87
N LEU A 480 7.03 -21.71 13.05
CA LEU A 480 6.03 -21.91 14.10
C LEU A 480 6.70 -22.50 15.35
N THR A 481 7.63 -21.75 15.94
CA THR A 481 8.43 -22.16 17.12
C THR A 481 7.77 -21.89 18.46
N TRP A 482 6.71 -21.09 18.52
CA TRP A 482 6.04 -20.71 19.77
C TRP A 482 4.98 -21.73 20.18
N PRO A 483 4.51 -21.72 21.45
CA PRO A 483 3.59 -22.73 21.95
C PRO A 483 2.26 -22.81 21.19
N ASN A 484 1.65 -23.98 21.24
CA ASN A 484 0.28 -24.23 20.78
C ASN A 484 -0.03 -23.72 19.35
N PRO A 485 0.73 -24.13 18.31
CA PRO A 485 0.38 -23.82 16.93
C PRO A 485 -0.88 -24.60 16.50
N ASP A 486 -1.90 -23.89 16.01
CA ASP A 486 -3.13 -24.46 15.49
C ASP A 486 -3.51 -23.91 14.11
N ALA A 487 -4.40 -24.62 13.43
CA ALA A 487 -5.02 -24.22 12.18
C ALA A 487 -6.55 -24.21 12.35
N GLN A 488 -7.16 -23.03 12.35
CA GLN A 488 -8.60 -22.83 12.40
C GLN A 488 -9.15 -22.72 10.98
N LYS A 489 -10.07 -23.61 10.57
CA LYS A 489 -10.79 -23.44 9.30
C LYS A 489 -11.66 -22.18 9.34
N LEU A 490 -11.69 -21.44 8.24
CA LEU A 490 -12.52 -20.25 8.06
C LEU A 490 -13.69 -20.54 7.11
N GLY A 491 -14.87 -20.06 7.47
CA GLY A 491 -15.95 -19.78 6.53
C GLY A 491 -15.80 -18.33 6.06
N THR A 492 -15.23 -18.13 4.89
CA THR A 492 -14.84 -16.81 4.39
C THR A 492 -15.96 -16.13 3.57
N VAL A 493 -15.93 -14.81 3.54
CA VAL A 493 -16.62 -14.00 2.51
C VAL A 493 -15.66 -13.78 1.35
N SER A 494 -16.12 -13.93 0.11
CA SER A 494 -15.27 -13.90 -1.09
C SER A 494 -15.98 -13.26 -2.27
N GLY A 495 -15.21 -12.72 -3.23
CA GLY A 495 -15.75 -12.19 -4.49
C GLY A 495 -16.49 -10.86 -4.34
N VAL A 496 -16.18 -10.08 -3.31
CA VAL A 496 -16.86 -8.79 -3.07
C VAL A 496 -16.01 -7.63 -3.59
N GLY A 497 -16.56 -6.89 -4.55
CA GLY A 497 -15.91 -5.76 -5.22
C GLY A 497 -16.58 -4.42 -4.94
N PHE A 498 -15.77 -3.38 -4.78
CA PHE A 498 -16.23 -1.99 -4.68
C PHE A 498 -15.54 -1.16 -5.76
N GLU A 499 -16.33 -0.65 -6.71
CA GLU A 499 -15.78 -0.04 -7.91
C GLU A 499 -16.46 1.28 -8.30
N ASN A 500 -15.66 2.28 -8.66
CA ASN A 500 -16.09 3.41 -9.47
C ASN A 500 -17.17 4.32 -8.83
N PHE A 501 -17.08 4.59 -7.53
CA PHE A 501 -17.98 5.52 -6.84
C PHE A 501 -17.25 6.32 -5.76
N THR A 502 -17.86 7.43 -5.33
CA THR A 502 -17.50 8.12 -4.09
C THR A 502 -18.28 7.52 -2.92
N LEU A 503 -17.60 7.02 -1.89
CA LEU A 503 -18.20 6.77 -0.56
C LEU A 503 -18.03 8.02 0.28
N ASP A 504 -19.15 8.63 0.67
CA ASP A 504 -19.19 9.82 1.49
C ASP A 504 -19.80 9.55 2.86
N ASN A 505 -18.95 9.58 3.89
CA ASN A 505 -19.35 9.44 5.28
C ASN A 505 -19.47 10.81 6.00
N ALA A 506 -19.66 11.92 5.29
CA ALA A 506 -19.75 13.26 5.88
C ALA A 506 -20.95 13.48 6.84
N LEU A 507 -21.96 12.60 6.82
CA LEU A 507 -23.09 12.59 7.77
C LEU A 507 -22.97 11.44 8.81
N GLY A 508 -21.76 10.91 8.98
CA GLY A 508 -21.42 9.82 9.90
C GLY A 508 -21.42 10.21 11.38
N SER A 509 -21.40 9.20 12.26
CA SER A 509 -21.15 9.35 13.68
C SER A 509 -19.83 8.66 14.09
N PRO A 510 -19.24 9.04 15.23
CA PRO A 510 -17.95 8.50 15.64
C PRO A 510 -18.05 7.03 16.05
N GLY A 511 -17.44 6.13 15.27
CA GLY A 511 -17.15 4.74 15.67
C GLY A 511 -16.72 3.83 14.52
N ARG A 512 -17.18 4.11 13.30
CA ARG A 512 -17.13 3.15 12.17
C ARG A 512 -15.83 3.18 11.33
N TYR A 513 -15.63 2.08 10.62
CA TYR A 513 -14.77 1.98 9.43
C TYR A 513 -15.63 2.23 8.18
N ASN A 514 -15.08 2.77 7.09
CA ASN A 514 -15.87 2.91 5.86
C ASN A 514 -16.03 1.53 5.18
N PHE A 515 -14.92 0.81 4.98
CA PHE A 515 -14.87 -0.58 4.52
C PHE A 515 -14.24 -1.47 5.60
N ASP A 516 -14.87 -2.60 5.90
CA ASP A 516 -14.50 -3.47 7.02
C ASP A 516 -14.46 -4.94 6.58
N PHE A 517 -13.26 -5.45 6.33
CA PHE A 517 -12.95 -6.79 5.85
C PHE A 517 -12.47 -7.67 7.02
N ARG A 518 -13.30 -8.63 7.45
CA ARG A 518 -12.92 -9.62 8.48
C ARG A 518 -13.08 -11.04 7.95
N ARG A 519 -11.99 -11.83 7.96
CA ARG A 519 -11.99 -13.23 7.47
C ARG A 519 -12.54 -13.33 6.05
N THR A 520 -12.05 -12.44 5.18
CA THR A 520 -12.42 -12.35 3.76
C THR A 520 -11.27 -12.80 2.88
N VAL A 521 -11.57 -13.24 1.66
CA VAL A 521 -10.59 -13.63 0.65
C VAL A 521 -11.01 -13.13 -0.73
N ASN A 522 -10.09 -12.79 -1.62
CA ASN A 522 -10.42 -12.42 -3.01
C ASN A 522 -11.52 -11.33 -3.12
N CYS A 523 -11.33 -10.23 -2.39
CA CYS A 523 -12.20 -9.05 -2.41
C CYS A 523 -11.37 -7.80 -2.75
N TRP A 524 -12.00 -6.75 -3.29
CA TRP A 524 -11.27 -5.58 -3.76
C TRP A 524 -11.99 -4.25 -3.60
N ILE A 525 -11.18 -3.19 -3.57
CA ILE A 525 -11.57 -1.80 -3.77
C ILE A 525 -10.75 -1.30 -4.95
N LYS A 526 -11.41 -0.88 -6.04
CA LYS A 526 -10.76 -0.36 -7.23
C LYS A 526 -11.42 0.94 -7.62
N ASN A 527 -10.64 2.00 -7.84
CA ASN A 527 -11.17 3.25 -8.37
C ASN A 527 -12.33 3.84 -7.55
N VAL A 528 -12.13 3.91 -6.23
CA VAL A 528 -13.10 4.46 -5.27
C VAL A 528 -12.54 5.73 -4.65
N HIS A 529 -13.41 6.73 -4.41
CA HIS A 529 -13.07 7.87 -3.58
C HIS A 529 -13.77 7.74 -2.22
N SER A 530 -13.03 7.44 -1.16
CA SER A 530 -13.57 7.38 0.20
C SER A 530 -13.29 8.70 0.92
N LEU A 531 -14.34 9.33 1.43
CA LEU A 531 -14.31 10.58 2.18
C LEU A 531 -14.62 10.32 3.66
N MET A 532 -13.93 11.05 4.54
CA MET A 532 -14.23 11.16 5.98
C MET A 532 -14.24 9.81 6.74
N ALA A 533 -13.08 9.27 7.06
CA ALA A 533 -12.99 8.16 8.01
C ALA A 533 -13.14 8.63 9.47
N MET A 534 -13.76 7.81 10.33
CA MET A 534 -13.59 7.96 11.78
C MET A 534 -12.41 7.11 12.25
N ARG A 535 -12.50 5.77 12.14
CA ARG A 535 -11.38 4.87 12.48
C ARG A 535 -10.43 4.71 11.31
N SER A 536 -10.83 3.94 10.30
CA SER A 536 -10.09 3.73 9.05
C SER A 536 -11.03 3.89 7.85
N HIS A 537 -10.50 4.33 6.71
CA HIS A 537 -11.21 4.14 5.45
C HIS A 537 -11.37 2.65 5.16
N VAL A 538 -10.28 1.88 5.26
CA VAL A 538 -10.27 0.42 5.03
C VAL A 538 -9.63 -0.27 6.23
N ALA A 539 -10.33 -1.25 6.82
CA ALA A 539 -9.77 -2.14 7.82
C ALA A 539 -9.83 -3.59 7.32
N ILE A 540 -8.71 -4.30 7.42
CA ILE A 540 -8.52 -5.67 6.92
C ILE A 540 -7.94 -6.52 8.05
N SER A 541 -8.69 -7.53 8.48
CA SER A 541 -8.41 -8.34 9.68
C SER A 541 -8.60 -9.83 9.39
N GLY A 542 -7.62 -10.68 9.69
CA GLY A 542 -7.70 -12.14 9.47
C GLY A 542 -8.06 -12.55 8.04
N SER A 543 -7.71 -11.73 7.05
CA SER A 543 -8.10 -11.89 5.64
C SER A 543 -6.89 -12.20 4.76
N ALA A 544 -7.14 -12.71 3.55
CA ALA A 544 -6.10 -12.92 2.55
C ALA A 544 -6.50 -12.37 1.18
N HIS A 545 -5.54 -12.13 0.26
CA HIS A 545 -5.83 -11.82 -1.15
C HIS A 545 -6.85 -10.67 -1.34
N ILE A 546 -6.65 -9.58 -0.61
CA ILE A 546 -7.43 -8.35 -0.75
C ILE A 546 -6.65 -7.38 -1.64
N GLU A 547 -7.33 -6.65 -2.51
CA GLU A 547 -6.70 -5.68 -3.41
C GLU A 547 -7.33 -4.29 -3.25
N VAL A 548 -6.55 -3.32 -2.79
CA VAL A 548 -6.96 -1.92 -2.65
C VAL A 548 -6.13 -1.11 -3.62
N ARG A 549 -6.72 -0.74 -4.75
CA ARG A 549 -6.00 -0.15 -5.89
C ARG A 549 -6.65 1.11 -6.44
N ASP A 550 -5.81 1.92 -7.08
CA ASP A 550 -6.20 3.04 -7.92
C ASP A 550 -7.23 3.98 -7.24
N SER A 551 -7.16 4.19 -5.92
CA SER A 551 -8.23 4.84 -5.14
C SER A 551 -7.77 6.09 -4.37
N TYR A 552 -8.73 6.91 -3.94
CA TYR A 552 -8.52 8.10 -3.10
C TYR A 552 -9.09 7.89 -1.69
N PHE A 553 -8.30 8.21 -0.67
CA PHE A 553 -8.67 8.12 0.74
C PHE A 553 -8.39 9.47 1.43
N ASN A 554 -9.43 10.30 1.55
CA ASN A 554 -9.29 11.67 1.98
C ASN A 554 -10.05 11.96 3.27
N ASP A 555 -9.36 12.66 4.16
CA ASP A 555 -9.86 13.32 5.35
C ASP A 555 -10.39 12.37 6.45
N ALA A 556 -10.14 12.75 7.69
CA ALA A 556 -10.64 12.05 8.86
C ALA A 556 -11.30 13.01 9.83
N TYR A 557 -12.26 12.50 10.60
CA TYR A 557 -12.93 13.24 11.67
C TYR A 557 -12.01 13.56 12.85
N ARG A 558 -10.97 12.75 13.08
CA ARG A 558 -10.00 12.91 14.17
C ARG A 558 -8.62 12.38 13.79
N HIS A 559 -7.62 12.97 14.43
CA HIS A 559 -6.20 12.66 14.26
C HIS A 559 -5.52 12.40 15.60
N ASP A 560 -6.33 12.09 16.63
CA ASP A 560 -5.92 11.73 17.99
C ASP A 560 -5.28 10.32 18.06
N GLY A 561 -4.68 9.97 19.20
CA GLY A 561 -4.04 8.66 19.42
C GLY A 561 -4.99 7.47 19.63
N GLY A 562 -6.30 7.67 19.57
CA GLY A 562 -7.35 6.69 19.92
C GLY A 562 -7.70 5.66 18.84
N GLY A 563 -6.87 5.48 17.82
CA GLY A 563 -7.16 4.58 16.70
C GLY A 563 -7.97 5.21 15.56
N HIS A 564 -7.85 6.53 15.39
CA HIS A 564 -8.59 7.32 14.40
C HIS A 564 -7.71 7.82 13.23
N GLY A 565 -8.37 8.10 12.10
CA GLY A 565 -7.77 8.73 10.93
C GLY A 565 -6.79 7.85 10.16
N TYR A 566 -7.12 6.58 9.95
CA TYR A 566 -6.33 5.66 9.14
C TYR A 566 -6.82 5.57 7.69
N GLY A 567 -5.90 5.37 6.75
CA GLY A 567 -6.24 5.02 5.36
C GLY A 567 -6.55 3.54 5.26
N VAL A 568 -5.54 2.73 4.95
CA VAL A 568 -5.65 1.25 4.93
C VAL A 568 -4.93 0.63 6.12
N LEU A 569 -5.68 -0.13 6.92
CA LEU A 569 -5.21 -0.85 8.11
C LEU A 569 -5.18 -2.36 7.86
N LEU A 570 -4.00 -2.97 7.97
CA LEU A 570 -3.76 -4.41 7.92
C LEU A 570 -3.48 -4.93 9.34
N GLN A 571 -4.29 -5.87 9.84
CA GLN A 571 -4.16 -6.39 11.21
C GLN A 571 -4.59 -7.86 11.33
N ASP A 572 -4.54 -8.40 12.56
CA ASP A 572 -5.05 -9.73 12.92
C ASP A 572 -4.60 -10.83 11.94
N THR A 573 -3.29 -10.95 11.71
CA THR A 573 -2.68 -11.95 10.80
C THR A 573 -3.05 -11.82 9.30
N THR A 574 -3.51 -10.65 8.84
CA THR A 574 -3.83 -10.44 7.41
C THR A 574 -2.63 -10.70 6.50
N THR A 575 -2.83 -11.43 5.40
CA THR A 575 -1.77 -11.89 4.49
C THR A 575 -2.05 -11.66 3.02
N HIS A 576 -1.00 -11.61 2.19
CA HIS A 576 -1.10 -11.52 0.72
C HIS A 576 -2.08 -10.44 0.21
N THR A 577 -2.22 -9.33 0.94
CA THR A 577 -3.01 -8.17 0.54
C THR A 577 -2.14 -7.21 -0.26
N LEU A 578 -2.68 -6.67 -1.35
CA LEU A 578 -2.05 -5.65 -2.19
C LEU A 578 -2.73 -4.30 -1.96
N VAL A 579 -1.96 -3.29 -1.55
CA VAL A 579 -2.40 -1.90 -1.40
C VAL A 579 -1.55 -1.06 -2.34
N GLU A 580 -2.07 -0.73 -3.52
CA GLU A 580 -1.24 -0.10 -4.56
C GLU A 580 -1.83 1.10 -5.30
N ASN A 581 -0.95 1.97 -5.76
CA ASN A 581 -1.31 3.08 -6.64
C ASN A 581 -2.45 3.96 -6.07
N ASN A 582 -2.57 4.08 -4.73
CA ASN A 582 -3.59 4.90 -4.08
C ASN A 582 -3.05 6.28 -3.69
N VAL A 583 -3.97 7.22 -3.46
CA VAL A 583 -3.65 8.54 -2.91
C VAL A 583 -4.34 8.70 -1.55
N PHE A 584 -3.57 9.14 -0.56
CA PHE A 584 -4.00 9.37 0.81
C PHE A 584 -3.81 10.84 1.18
N ARG A 585 -4.79 11.44 1.85
CA ARG A 585 -4.76 12.87 2.18
C ARG A 585 -5.35 13.20 3.55
N ASN A 586 -4.65 14.00 4.34
CA ASN A 586 -5.13 14.52 5.64
C ASN A 586 -5.57 13.39 6.59
N LEU A 587 -4.73 12.37 6.68
CA LEU A 587 -4.87 11.21 7.57
C LEU A 587 -3.73 11.21 8.61
N ARG A 588 -3.91 10.43 9.68
CA ARG A 588 -2.90 10.24 10.73
C ARG A 588 -1.86 9.20 10.34
N HIS A 589 -2.33 8.04 9.89
CA HIS A 589 -1.53 6.97 9.30
C HIS A 589 -2.22 6.52 8.00
N ALA A 590 -1.68 6.94 6.86
CA ALA A 590 -2.22 6.60 5.55
C ALA A 590 -2.19 5.08 5.28
N MET A 591 -1.09 4.43 5.62
CA MET A 591 -0.87 2.99 5.43
C MET A 591 -0.30 2.41 6.73
N ILE A 592 -0.99 1.42 7.30
CA ILE A 592 -0.65 0.91 8.63
C ILE A 592 -0.79 -0.62 8.70
N TRP A 593 0.21 -1.28 9.26
CA TRP A 593 0.17 -2.73 9.53
C TRP A 593 0.58 -3.06 10.97
N LYS A 594 -0.07 -4.07 11.55
CA LYS A 594 0.12 -4.50 12.94
C LYS A 594 -0.36 -5.94 13.15
N GLU A 595 -0.33 -6.40 14.40
CA GLU A 595 -0.99 -7.64 14.85
C GLU A 595 -0.64 -8.83 13.95
N GLY A 596 0.65 -9.09 13.78
CA GLY A 596 1.14 -10.22 12.99
C GLY A 596 0.79 -10.20 11.50
N ALA A 597 0.22 -9.12 10.93
CA ALA A 597 0.00 -9.01 9.49
C ALA A 597 1.32 -9.22 8.72
N ASN A 598 1.30 -10.08 7.68
CA ASN A 598 2.53 -10.55 7.04
C ASN A 598 2.38 -10.94 5.57
N GLY A 599 3.45 -10.80 4.78
CA GLY A 599 3.43 -11.10 3.34
C GLY A 599 2.55 -10.16 2.51
N ASN A 600 2.16 -9.00 3.04
CA ASN A 600 1.39 -8.00 2.29
C ASN A 600 2.31 -7.09 1.49
N VAL A 601 1.77 -6.46 0.46
CA VAL A 601 2.46 -5.51 -0.44
C VAL A 601 1.78 -4.15 -0.35
N ILE A 602 2.56 -3.11 -0.04
CA ILE A 602 2.15 -1.71 -0.03
C ILE A 602 3.01 -1.00 -1.07
N ALA A 603 2.49 -0.75 -2.27
CA ALA A 603 3.28 -0.41 -3.45
C ALA A 603 2.82 0.86 -4.19
N TYR A 604 3.74 1.77 -4.51
CA TYR A 604 3.47 2.94 -5.38
C TYR A 604 2.31 3.84 -4.93
N ASN A 605 2.05 3.94 -3.63
CA ASN A 605 1.05 4.85 -3.08
C ASN A 605 1.65 6.24 -2.83
N TYR A 606 0.80 7.27 -2.83
CA TYR A 606 1.16 8.63 -2.46
C TYR A 606 0.38 9.10 -1.23
N SER A 607 1.08 9.67 -0.25
CA SER A 607 0.48 10.30 0.93
C SER A 607 0.90 11.77 1.05
N THR A 608 -0.05 12.63 1.43
CA THR A 608 0.16 14.07 1.56
C THR A 608 -0.77 14.71 2.60
N ASP A 609 -0.48 15.95 3.00
CA ASP A 609 -1.21 16.73 4.00
C ASP A 609 -1.43 15.99 5.35
N GLY A 610 -0.61 14.99 5.67
CA GLY A 610 -0.78 14.14 6.87
C GLY A 610 -0.82 14.95 8.17
N ASN A 611 -1.75 14.58 9.05
CA ASN A 611 -2.11 15.33 10.25
C ASN A 611 -2.14 14.39 11.47
N GLN A 612 -1.41 14.73 12.53
CA GLN A 612 -1.34 13.94 13.76
C GLN A 612 -1.30 14.85 14.98
N GLU A 613 -2.26 14.68 15.90
CA GLU A 613 -2.29 15.47 17.13
C GLU A 613 -1.02 15.24 17.96
N GLY A 614 -0.37 16.32 18.39
CA GLY A 614 0.88 16.28 19.15
C GLY A 614 2.15 16.05 18.33
N SER A 615 2.08 15.91 17.01
CA SER A 615 3.25 15.80 16.12
C SER A 615 3.25 16.91 15.07
N THR A 616 4.44 17.37 14.66
CA THR A 616 4.61 18.32 13.54
C THR A 616 4.56 17.64 12.18
N VAL A 617 4.79 16.32 12.13
CA VAL A 617 4.74 15.50 10.91
C VAL A 617 4.00 14.20 11.24
N ALA A 618 3.04 13.82 10.41
CA ALA A 618 2.29 12.58 10.59
C ALA A 618 3.10 11.36 10.12
N LYS A 619 2.94 10.25 10.83
CA LYS A 619 3.56 8.96 10.49
C LYS A 619 2.73 8.26 9.43
N ASP A 620 2.81 8.75 8.20
CA ASP A 620 2.00 8.29 7.07
C ASP A 620 2.06 6.76 6.86
N ILE A 621 3.26 6.19 6.91
CA ILE A 621 3.50 4.75 6.77
C ILE A 621 3.95 4.23 8.13
N SER A 622 3.10 3.43 8.78
CA SER A 622 3.28 3.02 10.19
C SER A 622 3.26 1.51 10.37
N GLY A 623 4.41 0.94 10.77
CA GLY A 623 4.44 -0.40 11.36
C GLY A 623 4.08 -0.28 12.83
N HIS A 624 2.80 -0.43 13.19
CA HIS A 624 2.27 0.04 14.48
C HIS A 624 2.61 -0.87 15.68
N GLY A 625 3.19 -2.04 15.43
CA GLY A 625 3.67 -2.98 16.45
C GLY A 625 2.97 -4.35 16.41
N HIS A 626 2.95 -5.02 17.56
CA HIS A 626 2.42 -6.40 17.72
C HIS A 626 2.99 -7.40 16.70
N TYR A 627 4.31 -7.35 16.50
CA TYR A 627 5.10 -8.37 15.79
C TYR A 627 4.68 -8.66 14.34
N ALA A 628 4.20 -7.65 13.60
CA ALA A 628 3.91 -7.79 12.16
C ALA A 628 5.21 -7.92 11.33
N PHE A 629 5.28 -8.89 10.42
CA PHE A 629 6.55 -9.37 9.84
C PHE A 629 6.47 -9.57 8.32
N GLY A 630 7.60 -9.52 7.62
CA GLY A 630 7.65 -9.99 6.23
C GLY A 630 6.77 -9.24 5.21
N ASN A 631 6.37 -8.00 5.48
CA ASN A 631 5.64 -7.18 4.52
C ASN A 631 6.60 -6.46 3.57
N LEU A 632 6.17 -6.22 2.34
CA LEU A 632 6.88 -5.42 1.35
C LEU A 632 6.25 -4.02 1.27
N ILE A 633 7.08 -2.99 1.47
CA ILE A 633 6.71 -1.58 1.36
C ILE A 633 7.60 -1.01 0.27
N GLU A 634 7.08 -0.82 -0.95
CA GLU A 634 7.90 -0.41 -2.09
C GLU A 634 7.38 0.78 -2.92
N GLY A 635 8.29 1.61 -3.43
CA GLY A 635 7.94 2.66 -4.40
C GLY A 635 6.97 3.75 -3.91
N ASN A 636 6.67 3.82 -2.61
CA ASN A 636 5.70 4.79 -2.06
C ASN A 636 6.35 6.18 -1.89
N ILE A 637 5.55 7.24 -2.02
CA ILE A 637 5.93 8.61 -1.63
C ILE A 637 5.09 9.02 -0.42
N ALA A 638 5.73 9.34 0.72
CA ALA A 638 5.05 9.68 1.97
C ALA A 638 5.79 10.80 2.75
N LEU A 639 5.20 11.31 3.83
CA LEU A 639 5.86 12.27 4.73
C LEU A 639 6.92 11.60 5.60
N PHE A 640 6.54 10.51 6.29
CA PHE A 640 7.36 9.80 7.29
C PHE A 640 7.06 8.28 7.28
N ILE A 641 8.09 7.44 7.39
CA ILE A 641 7.98 5.99 7.61
C ILE A 641 8.49 5.66 9.02
N HIS A 642 7.61 5.19 9.92
CA HIS A 642 7.97 4.79 11.28
C HIS A 642 7.59 3.33 11.53
N ALA A 643 8.60 2.49 11.73
CA ALA A 643 8.48 1.09 12.09
C ALA A 643 8.61 0.90 13.61
N SER A 644 7.66 0.20 14.20
CA SER A 644 7.46 0.09 15.65
C SER A 644 7.18 1.44 16.31
N ASP A 645 6.17 2.13 15.80
CA ASP A 645 5.93 3.52 16.15
C ASP A 645 5.26 3.72 17.53
N PHE A 646 4.53 2.69 18.01
CA PHE A 646 3.80 2.70 19.27
C PHE A 646 3.79 1.33 19.99
N TRP A 647 3.07 0.30 19.49
CA TRP A 647 2.73 -0.89 20.30
C TRP A 647 3.76 -2.04 20.24
N GLY A 648 4.98 -1.78 20.70
CA GLY A 648 6.02 -2.81 20.78
C GLY A 648 6.58 -3.24 19.41
N PRO A 649 7.64 -4.07 19.41
CA PRO A 649 8.38 -4.43 18.20
C PRO A 649 7.49 -4.93 17.06
N ILE A 650 7.86 -4.55 15.83
CA ILE A 650 7.42 -5.30 14.65
C ILE A 650 8.33 -6.51 14.44
N GLY A 651 7.80 -7.54 13.80
CA GLY A 651 8.51 -8.79 13.55
C GLY A 651 9.51 -8.68 12.39
N PRO A 652 10.27 -9.75 12.12
CA PRO A 652 11.40 -9.70 11.19
C PRO A 652 11.01 -9.54 9.72
N ASN A 653 12.00 -9.25 8.88
CA ASN A 653 11.93 -9.33 7.41
C ASN A 653 10.96 -8.38 6.70
N ASN A 654 10.35 -7.38 7.36
CA ASN A 654 9.68 -6.32 6.59
C ASN A 654 10.73 -5.58 5.74
N THR A 655 10.35 -5.27 4.51
CA THR A 655 11.27 -4.86 3.45
C THR A 655 10.81 -3.52 2.86
N TYR A 656 11.60 -2.48 3.10
CA TYR A 656 11.39 -1.11 2.64
C TYR A 656 12.27 -0.89 1.41
N LEU A 657 11.68 -0.94 0.21
CA LEU A 657 12.38 -0.87 -1.07
C LEU A 657 12.01 0.40 -1.85
N ARG A 658 12.98 1.26 -2.18
CA ARG A 658 12.76 2.40 -3.10
C ARG A 658 11.57 3.32 -2.74
N ASN A 659 11.31 3.52 -1.45
CA ASN A 659 10.35 4.53 -1.00
C ASN A 659 11.02 5.91 -0.94
N ARG A 660 10.22 6.96 -1.10
CA ARG A 660 10.62 8.35 -0.87
C ARG A 660 9.89 8.90 0.34
N THR A 661 10.67 9.51 1.22
CA THR A 661 10.13 10.37 2.27
C THR A 661 10.34 11.85 1.94
N THR A 662 9.39 12.68 2.33
CA THR A 662 9.29 14.09 1.91
C THR A 662 9.34 15.09 3.05
N ALA A 663 9.23 14.64 4.31
CA ALA A 663 9.38 15.49 5.50
C ALA A 663 10.36 14.90 6.51
N GLU A 664 10.28 13.60 6.79
CA GLU A 664 11.03 12.91 7.85
C GLU A 664 11.74 11.64 7.36
N ARG A 665 12.52 11.03 8.26
CA ARG A 665 13.37 9.85 8.04
C ARG A 665 12.62 8.51 7.84
N ILE A 666 13.35 7.43 7.59
CA ILE A 666 12.91 6.05 7.88
C ILE A 666 13.43 5.69 9.27
N LEU A 667 12.52 5.43 10.22
CA LEU A 667 12.86 5.15 11.62
C LEU A 667 12.42 3.74 12.02
N ILE A 668 13.37 2.92 12.50
CA ILE A 668 13.14 1.60 13.09
C ILE A 668 13.52 1.65 14.57
N GLU A 669 12.59 1.27 15.45
CA GLU A 669 12.78 1.35 16.91
C GLU A 669 12.30 0.10 17.67
N ASP A 670 12.49 0.14 19.00
CA ASP A 670 11.76 -0.66 19.99
C ASP A 670 12.05 -2.16 19.90
N GLY A 671 13.34 -2.52 19.90
CA GLY A 671 13.81 -3.91 19.89
C GLY A 671 13.57 -4.67 18.59
N THR A 672 13.15 -3.99 17.52
CA THR A 672 12.80 -4.58 16.22
C THR A 672 14.02 -5.25 15.56
N LYS A 673 13.82 -6.44 14.96
CA LYS A 673 14.92 -7.27 14.45
C LYS A 673 14.83 -7.49 12.93
N ASN A 674 15.97 -7.64 12.27
CA ASN A 674 16.08 -8.16 10.89
C ASN A 674 15.22 -7.45 9.82
N GLN A 675 15.09 -6.12 9.87
CA GLN A 675 14.43 -5.35 8.80
C GLN A 675 15.35 -5.22 7.58
N ASN A 676 14.78 -5.06 6.38
CA ASN A 676 15.53 -4.82 5.14
C ASN A 676 15.17 -3.43 4.60
N ILE A 677 16.16 -2.56 4.37
CA ILE A 677 15.97 -1.14 4.06
C ILE A 677 16.91 -0.78 2.92
N LEU A 678 16.38 -0.77 1.68
CA LEU A 678 17.22 -0.69 0.49
C LEU A 678 16.67 0.22 -0.61
N GLY A 679 17.56 0.97 -1.26
CA GLY A 679 17.24 1.87 -2.37
C GLY A 679 16.29 3.04 -2.07
N ASN A 680 15.93 3.30 -0.82
CA ASN A 680 15.02 4.39 -0.46
C ASN A 680 15.71 5.76 -0.62
N GLU A 681 14.95 6.85 -0.75
CA GLU A 681 15.49 8.20 -0.91
C GLU A 681 14.81 9.26 -0.03
N LEU A 682 15.58 10.30 0.31
CA LEU A 682 15.11 11.45 1.09
C LEU A 682 15.13 12.73 0.26
N VAL A 683 14.06 13.52 0.36
CA VAL A 683 13.95 14.85 -0.28
C VAL A 683 13.97 16.00 0.76
N SER A 684 13.82 15.68 2.05
CA SER A 684 13.92 16.62 3.18
C SER A 684 15.38 16.78 3.68
N PRO A 685 15.78 17.88 4.34
CA PRO A 685 17.13 18.02 4.92
C PRO A 685 17.39 17.20 6.20
N THR A 686 16.47 16.33 6.63
CA THR A 686 16.56 15.53 7.87
C THR A 686 17.56 14.36 7.76
N SER A 687 18.83 14.67 8.01
CA SER A 687 19.89 13.67 8.26
C SER A 687 19.97 13.34 9.77
N PRO A 688 20.12 12.08 10.19
CA PRO A 688 20.29 10.86 9.40
C PRO A 688 18.96 10.38 8.79
N PHE A 689 18.99 9.98 7.51
CA PHE A 689 17.82 9.52 6.77
C PHE A 689 17.30 8.14 7.23
N VAL A 690 18.19 7.19 7.48
CA VAL A 690 17.81 5.86 7.98
C VAL A 690 18.34 5.73 9.40
N ILE A 691 17.44 5.54 10.36
CA ILE A 691 17.80 5.28 11.74
C ILE A 691 17.25 3.93 12.16
N VAL A 692 18.15 3.13 12.71
CA VAL A 692 17.86 1.90 13.46
C VAL A 692 18.34 2.18 14.88
N ASP A 693 17.44 2.22 15.86
CA ASP A 693 17.84 2.53 17.24
C ASP A 693 18.79 1.48 17.82
N GLY A 694 19.49 1.82 18.91
CA GLY A 694 20.49 0.95 19.53
C GLY A 694 19.92 -0.37 20.09
N THR A 695 18.59 -0.48 20.19
CA THR A 695 17.89 -1.67 20.67
C THR A 695 17.48 -2.61 19.53
N SER A 696 17.27 -2.06 18.34
CA SER A 696 16.98 -2.79 17.11
C SER A 696 18.24 -3.41 16.51
N THR A 697 18.15 -4.61 15.95
CA THR A 697 19.35 -5.38 15.54
C THR A 697 19.19 -6.13 14.22
N GLY A 698 20.32 -6.37 13.55
CA GLY A 698 20.37 -7.18 12.32
C GLY A 698 19.76 -6.52 11.08
N ALA A 699 19.60 -5.20 11.06
CA ALA A 699 19.10 -4.49 9.88
C ALA A 699 20.01 -4.68 8.65
N TYR A 700 19.39 -4.81 7.48
CA TYR A 700 20.06 -4.83 6.19
C TYR A 700 19.85 -3.46 5.51
N VAL A 701 20.85 -2.58 5.59
CA VAL A 701 20.81 -1.22 5.00
C VAL A 701 21.69 -1.19 3.75
N HIS A 702 21.12 -0.89 2.57
CA HIS A 702 21.86 -0.98 1.30
C HIS A 702 21.31 -0.06 0.19
N GLY A 703 22.14 0.83 -0.35
CA GLY A 703 21.83 1.66 -1.53
C GLY A 703 20.83 2.79 -1.29
N ASN A 704 20.56 3.17 -0.03
CA ASN A 704 19.67 4.30 0.28
C ASN A 704 20.36 5.63 -0.06
N ASN A 705 19.60 6.62 -0.55
CA ASN A 705 20.08 7.90 -1.05
C ASN A 705 19.64 9.06 -0.14
N GLU A 706 20.58 9.51 0.68
CA GLU A 706 20.44 10.58 1.65
C GLU A 706 21.01 11.88 1.10
N GLY A 707 20.17 12.66 0.42
CA GLY A 707 20.57 13.97 -0.13
C GLY A 707 21.83 13.92 -1.01
N SER A 708 21.94 12.90 -1.89
CA SER A 708 23.09 12.52 -2.73
C SER A 708 24.22 11.69 -2.06
N THR A 709 24.10 11.37 -0.77
CA THR A 709 25.00 10.43 -0.08
C THR A 709 24.42 9.02 -0.14
N LEU A 710 25.15 8.06 -0.73
CA LEU A 710 24.68 6.67 -0.90
C LEU A 710 25.17 5.75 0.22
N GLN A 711 24.25 5.17 0.97
CA GLN A 711 24.51 4.24 2.07
C GLN A 711 24.70 2.80 1.55
N TRP A 712 25.90 2.46 1.06
CA TRP A 712 26.21 1.10 0.57
C TRP A 712 26.75 0.18 1.66
N ARG A 713 26.31 -1.08 1.63
CA ARG A 713 26.84 -2.14 2.49
C ARG A 713 28.21 -2.62 1.99
N SER A 714 29.18 -2.72 2.89
CA SER A 714 30.56 -3.10 2.55
C SER A 714 30.64 -4.53 1.99
N GLY A 715 31.39 -4.71 0.89
CA GLY A 715 31.64 -6.02 0.28
C GLY A 715 30.53 -6.54 -0.65
N GLU A 716 29.41 -5.83 -0.77
CA GLU A 716 28.29 -6.21 -1.65
C GLU A 716 28.31 -5.44 -2.98
N ALA A 717 27.59 -5.95 -3.98
CA ALA A 717 27.43 -5.26 -5.26
C ALA A 717 26.58 -4.00 -5.10
N GLN A 718 26.99 -2.88 -5.70
CA GLN A 718 26.26 -1.59 -5.63
C GLN A 718 25.05 -1.58 -6.57
N THR A 719 24.06 -2.41 -6.27
CA THR A 719 22.87 -2.65 -7.10
C THR A 719 21.65 -2.92 -6.22
N VAL A 720 20.51 -2.30 -6.56
CA VAL A 720 19.23 -2.55 -5.88
C VAL A 720 18.21 -3.07 -6.91
N VAL A 721 17.45 -4.12 -6.58
CA VAL A 721 16.38 -4.65 -7.45
C VAL A 721 15.35 -3.57 -7.78
N ALA A 722 14.72 -3.62 -8.96
CA ALA A 722 13.73 -2.60 -9.34
C ALA A 722 12.47 -2.66 -8.45
N SER A 723 12.04 -3.88 -8.12
CA SER A 723 10.89 -4.21 -7.28
C SER A 723 11.03 -5.66 -6.79
N TYR A 724 10.34 -6.04 -5.71
CA TYR A 724 10.20 -7.45 -5.30
C TYR A 724 8.83 -8.06 -5.66
N PHE A 725 7.88 -7.25 -6.13
CA PHE A 725 6.54 -7.70 -6.53
C PHE A 725 6.41 -7.85 -8.06
N TYR A 726 6.83 -6.82 -8.79
CA TYR A 726 6.85 -6.74 -10.24
C TYR A 726 8.22 -7.05 -10.88
N ASN A 727 8.18 -7.77 -12.01
CA ASN A 727 9.34 -8.05 -12.88
C ASN A 727 9.56 -6.99 -13.98
N THR A 728 8.54 -6.19 -14.28
CA THR A 728 8.52 -5.12 -15.30
C THR A 728 7.69 -3.95 -14.78
N ALA A 729 7.76 -2.78 -15.41
CA ALA A 729 6.91 -1.66 -15.04
C ALA A 729 5.42 -2.08 -14.99
N PRO A 730 4.67 -1.73 -13.93
CA PRO A 730 3.27 -2.11 -13.82
C PRO A 730 2.42 -1.43 -14.89
N THR A 731 1.28 -2.01 -15.25
CA THR A 731 0.41 -1.49 -16.32
C THR A 731 -0.17 -0.10 -16.03
N PHE A 732 -0.31 0.26 -14.74
CA PHE A 732 -0.69 1.61 -14.31
C PHE A 732 0.47 2.63 -14.38
N TRP A 733 1.68 2.22 -14.80
CA TRP A 733 2.81 3.13 -15.04
C TRP A 733 2.67 3.87 -16.37
N ASN A 734 1.55 4.57 -16.53
CA ASN A 734 1.16 5.31 -17.72
C ASN A 734 1.80 6.72 -17.79
N ILE A 735 3.01 6.87 -17.26
CA ILE A 735 3.69 8.15 -17.07
C ILE A 735 5.04 8.18 -17.81
N THR A 736 5.53 9.38 -18.14
CA THR A 736 6.80 9.57 -18.87
C THR A 736 8.06 9.28 -18.04
N ASP A 737 7.92 9.23 -16.72
CA ASP A 737 9.02 9.04 -15.79
C ASP A 737 9.49 7.58 -15.77
N PRO A 738 10.80 7.32 -15.58
CA PRO A 738 11.34 5.97 -15.63
C PRO A 738 10.83 5.11 -14.46
N TRP A 739 10.57 3.83 -14.73
CA TRP A 739 10.40 2.82 -13.69
C TRP A 739 11.72 2.04 -13.49
N PRO A 740 12.24 1.90 -12.25
CA PRO A 740 11.79 2.56 -11.02
C PRO A 740 12.19 4.04 -10.95
N SER A 741 11.33 4.89 -10.41
CA SER A 741 11.54 6.35 -10.33
C SER A 741 12.30 6.83 -9.10
N MET A 742 12.63 5.92 -8.17
CA MET A 742 13.35 6.17 -6.92
C MET A 742 14.49 5.18 -6.76
N GLY A 743 15.65 5.62 -6.28
CA GLY A 743 16.80 4.73 -6.07
C GLY A 743 18.19 5.37 -6.09
N PRO A 744 19.25 4.56 -5.85
CA PRO A 744 20.64 5.02 -5.92
C PRO A 744 21.08 5.48 -7.31
N GLU A 745 20.39 5.03 -8.37
CA GLU A 745 20.62 5.46 -9.75
C GLU A 745 19.91 6.77 -10.12
N GLN A 746 18.98 7.24 -9.27
CA GLN A 746 18.20 8.44 -9.49
C GLN A 746 18.70 9.63 -8.67
N VAL A 747 18.44 10.85 -9.15
CA VAL A 747 18.63 12.07 -8.36
C VAL A 747 17.39 12.24 -7.45
N PRO A 748 17.52 12.29 -6.11
CA PRO A 748 16.39 12.29 -5.20
C PRO A 748 15.35 13.36 -5.52
N GLY A 749 14.07 12.98 -5.48
CA GLY A 749 12.95 13.89 -5.73
C GLY A 749 12.69 14.24 -7.20
N THR A 750 13.49 13.76 -8.17
CA THR A 750 13.38 14.18 -9.58
C THR A 750 12.14 13.64 -10.28
N TYR A 751 11.91 12.32 -10.16
CA TYR A 751 10.83 11.61 -10.85
C TYR A 751 9.69 11.26 -9.90
N THR A 752 8.47 11.10 -10.40
CA THR A 752 7.26 10.86 -9.62
C THR A 752 6.76 9.42 -9.72
N ILE A 753 5.55 9.15 -9.19
CA ILE A 753 4.79 7.91 -9.37
C ILE A 753 3.39 8.23 -9.90
N PRO A 754 2.69 7.29 -10.55
CA PRO A 754 1.37 7.53 -11.14
C PRO A 754 0.36 8.08 -10.12
N ALA A 755 0.34 7.55 -8.89
CA ALA A 755 -0.53 8.06 -7.82
C ALA A 755 -0.31 9.56 -7.52
N LYS A 756 0.95 9.98 -7.39
CA LYS A 756 1.27 11.40 -7.16
C LYS A 756 0.98 12.25 -8.39
N GLN A 757 1.24 11.77 -9.60
CA GLN A 757 0.92 12.52 -10.81
C GLN A 757 -0.59 12.79 -10.95
N ARG A 758 -1.44 11.78 -10.67
CA ARG A 758 -2.91 11.96 -10.68
C ARG A 758 -3.40 12.96 -9.63
N TRP A 759 -2.76 12.98 -8.46
CA TRP A 759 -3.02 14.01 -7.47
C TRP A 759 -2.62 15.41 -7.96
N ASP A 760 -1.38 15.56 -8.43
CA ASP A 760 -0.82 16.85 -8.88
C ASP A 760 -1.58 17.43 -10.08
N SER A 761 -2.12 16.58 -10.96
CA SER A 761 -2.94 16.98 -12.12
C SER A 761 -4.38 17.39 -11.75
N GLY A 762 -4.79 17.19 -10.49
CA GLY A 762 -6.18 17.39 -10.06
C GLY A 762 -7.16 16.35 -10.60
N GLN A 763 -6.67 15.26 -11.18
CA GLN A 763 -7.49 14.16 -11.68
C GLN A 763 -8.00 13.30 -10.51
N MET A 764 -9.09 13.75 -9.87
CA MET A 764 -10.07 12.79 -9.34
C MET A 764 -10.38 11.79 -10.45
N LEU A 765 -10.54 10.51 -10.11
CA LEU A 765 -10.72 9.49 -11.12
C LEU A 765 -12.09 9.65 -11.77
N GLU A 766 -12.11 10.40 -12.88
CA GLU A 766 -13.07 10.19 -13.96
C GLU A 766 -12.83 8.80 -14.52
N PHE A 767 -13.34 7.81 -13.81
CA PHE A 767 -14.16 6.83 -14.47
C PHE A 767 -15.30 7.59 -15.15
N VAL A 768 -15.05 8.03 -16.38
CA VAL A 768 -15.94 7.54 -17.43
C VAL A 768 -15.82 6.02 -17.31
N ALA A 769 -16.94 5.31 -17.20
CA ALA A 769 -16.85 3.86 -17.34
C ALA A 769 -16.15 3.51 -18.66
N PRO A 770 -15.60 2.30 -18.82
CA PRO A 770 -15.48 1.73 -20.15
C PRO A 770 -16.89 1.52 -20.70
N THR A 771 -17.57 2.62 -21.07
CA THR A 771 -18.50 2.70 -22.20
C THR A 771 -17.74 2.74 -23.53
N THR A 772 -16.43 2.56 -23.45
CA THR A 772 -15.49 2.31 -24.52
C THR A 772 -14.56 1.21 -24.04
N ASP A 773 -14.86 -0.02 -24.46
CA ASP A 773 -13.79 -0.89 -24.94
C ASP A 773 -12.88 -0.08 -25.91
N GLY A 774 -11.64 -0.50 -26.13
CA GLY A 774 -10.73 0.20 -27.05
C GLY A 774 -11.38 0.51 -28.40
N ARG A 775 -11.41 1.78 -28.81
CA ARG A 775 -12.15 2.19 -30.01
C ARG A 775 -11.47 1.74 -31.29
N LEU A 776 -12.27 1.22 -32.21
CA LEU A 776 -11.90 0.96 -33.59
C LEU A 776 -11.92 2.26 -34.40
N SER A 777 -10.84 3.04 -34.27
CA SER A 777 -10.69 4.33 -34.96
C SER A 777 -10.58 4.20 -36.48
N ASN A 778 -10.05 3.07 -36.95
CA ASN A 778 -10.00 2.71 -38.36
C ASN A 778 -10.14 1.19 -38.52
N LEU A 779 -10.95 0.81 -39.51
CA LEU A 779 -11.01 -0.53 -40.07
C LEU A 779 -10.86 -0.43 -41.58
N SER A 780 -10.06 -1.33 -42.15
CA SER A 780 -9.77 -1.35 -43.57
C SER A 780 -9.61 -2.78 -44.08
N THR A 781 -9.70 -2.99 -45.38
CA THR A 781 -9.30 -4.23 -46.04
C THR A 781 -8.61 -3.93 -47.37
N ARG A 782 -7.37 -4.38 -47.50
CA ARG A 782 -6.63 -4.39 -48.76
C ARG A 782 -6.87 -5.72 -49.48
N GLY A 783 -7.19 -5.69 -50.77
CA GLY A 783 -7.41 -6.91 -51.57
C GLY A 783 -7.51 -6.64 -53.07
N PRO A 784 -7.54 -7.69 -53.91
CA PRO A 784 -7.82 -7.56 -55.33
C PRO A 784 -9.29 -7.19 -55.58
N VAL A 785 -9.49 -6.21 -56.46
CA VAL A 785 -10.78 -5.82 -57.04
C VAL A 785 -10.83 -6.34 -58.46
N GLU A 786 -11.75 -7.27 -58.71
CA GLU A 786 -12.04 -7.82 -60.04
C GLU A 786 -13.46 -7.43 -60.49
N SER A 787 -13.94 -8.00 -61.60
CA SER A 787 -15.28 -7.72 -62.14
C SER A 787 -16.38 -8.61 -61.55
N GLY A 788 -17.61 -8.11 -61.52
CA GLY A 788 -18.81 -8.92 -61.19
C GLY A 788 -18.81 -9.34 -59.72
N ASP A 789 -19.01 -10.63 -59.45
CA ASP A 789 -19.05 -11.15 -58.08
C ASP A 789 -17.71 -11.02 -57.33
N SER A 790 -16.61 -10.69 -58.01
CA SER A 790 -15.27 -10.54 -57.40
C SER A 790 -14.85 -9.08 -57.16
N ILE A 791 -15.78 -8.12 -57.16
CA ILE A 791 -15.54 -6.79 -56.56
C ILE A 791 -15.33 -6.92 -55.05
N LEU A 792 -14.64 -5.94 -54.43
CA LEU A 792 -14.44 -5.92 -52.98
C LEU A 792 -15.67 -5.31 -52.30
N ILE A 793 -16.36 -6.09 -51.46
CA ILE A 793 -17.56 -5.63 -50.73
C ILE A 793 -17.29 -5.68 -49.23
N ALA A 794 -17.17 -4.51 -48.60
CA ALA A 794 -16.96 -4.37 -47.16
C ALA A 794 -18.26 -3.92 -46.48
N GLY A 795 -18.93 -4.86 -45.81
CA GLY A 795 -20.01 -4.58 -44.87
C GLY A 795 -19.48 -4.00 -43.56
N PHE A 796 -20.22 -3.07 -42.96
CA PHE A 796 -19.89 -2.49 -41.66
C PHE A 796 -21.15 -2.09 -40.89
N VAL A 797 -21.05 -2.04 -39.57
CA VAL A 797 -22.15 -1.68 -38.66
C VAL A 797 -21.75 -0.52 -37.76
N ILE A 798 -22.63 0.48 -37.68
CA ILE A 798 -22.53 1.58 -36.71
C ILE A 798 -23.42 1.24 -35.51
N GLY A 799 -22.82 1.16 -34.32
CA GLY A 799 -23.50 0.93 -33.05
C GLY A 799 -24.06 2.22 -32.43
N GLY A 800 -24.75 2.08 -31.29
CA GLY A 800 -25.25 3.22 -30.52
C GLY A 800 -26.58 3.82 -31.03
N SER A 801 -26.78 5.12 -30.79
CA SER A 801 -28.09 5.78 -30.96
C SER A 801 -28.05 7.10 -31.76
N GLN A 802 -26.87 7.63 -32.09
CA GLN A 802 -26.70 8.89 -32.81
C GLN A 802 -26.08 8.67 -34.18
N ASN A 803 -26.17 9.65 -35.07
CA ASN A 803 -25.39 9.61 -36.31
C ASN A 803 -23.88 9.63 -35.99
N LYS A 804 -23.09 8.89 -36.78
CA LYS A 804 -21.65 8.95 -36.77
C LYS A 804 -21.14 9.58 -38.07
N GLN A 805 -20.34 10.63 -37.92
CA GLN A 805 -19.49 11.12 -38.99
C GLN A 805 -18.32 10.17 -39.22
N LEU A 806 -18.12 9.77 -40.47
CA LEU A 806 -17.08 8.86 -40.93
C LEU A 806 -16.34 9.47 -42.12
N LEU A 807 -15.06 9.16 -42.26
CA LEU A 807 -14.33 9.28 -43.53
C LEU A 807 -14.29 7.90 -44.17
N VAL A 808 -14.77 7.80 -45.41
CA VAL A 808 -14.85 6.54 -46.15
C VAL A 808 -14.00 6.65 -47.40
N ARG A 809 -13.12 5.68 -47.67
CA ARG A 809 -12.17 5.73 -48.79
C ARG A 809 -12.09 4.41 -49.56
N GLY A 810 -11.83 4.52 -50.85
CA GLY A 810 -11.53 3.44 -51.78
C GLY A 810 -10.29 3.82 -52.58
N LEU A 811 -9.14 3.28 -52.19
CA LEU A 811 -7.83 3.74 -52.66
C LEU A 811 -7.20 2.74 -53.62
N GLY A 812 -6.66 3.28 -54.71
CA GLY A 812 -6.01 2.54 -55.80
C GLY A 812 -4.67 3.18 -56.10
N PRO A 813 -4.63 4.34 -56.80
CA PRO A 813 -3.38 5.04 -57.11
C PRO A 813 -2.55 5.41 -55.88
N ALA A 814 -3.16 5.76 -54.72
CA ALA A 814 -2.39 6.04 -53.51
C ALA A 814 -1.61 4.83 -52.96
N LEU A 815 -1.94 3.60 -53.39
CA LEU A 815 -1.18 2.41 -53.01
C LEU A 815 0.14 2.25 -53.78
N ASP A 816 0.38 3.04 -54.83
CA ASP A 816 1.64 3.06 -55.60
C ASP A 816 2.86 3.44 -54.73
N ALA A 817 2.63 4.11 -53.60
CA ALA A 817 3.66 4.42 -52.60
C ALA A 817 4.10 3.19 -51.79
N PHE A 818 3.34 2.09 -51.82
CA PHE A 818 3.50 0.91 -50.97
C PHE A 818 3.59 -0.41 -51.76
N LEU A 819 3.07 -0.45 -52.99
CA LEU A 819 3.01 -1.61 -53.88
C LEU A 819 3.67 -1.31 -55.23
N ASP A 820 3.73 -2.30 -56.13
CA ASP A 820 4.11 -2.05 -57.53
C ASP A 820 2.94 -1.35 -58.26
N PRO A 821 3.12 -0.15 -58.83
CA PRO A 821 2.09 0.56 -59.59
C PRO A 821 1.48 -0.24 -60.76
N ALA A 822 2.16 -1.28 -61.25
CA ALA A 822 1.58 -2.18 -62.25
C ALA A 822 0.56 -3.18 -61.68
N THR A 823 0.26 -3.12 -60.37
CA THR A 823 -0.61 -4.09 -59.66
C THR A 823 -1.75 -3.44 -58.88
N THR A 824 -1.74 -2.13 -58.70
CA THR A 824 -2.77 -1.33 -58.04
C THR A 824 -3.99 -1.15 -58.96
N LEU A 825 -5.10 -0.69 -58.41
CA LEU A 825 -6.30 -0.38 -59.18
C LEU A 825 -6.22 1.05 -59.73
N ASP A 826 -6.17 1.21 -61.06
CA ASP A 826 -6.00 2.52 -61.72
C ASP A 826 -7.08 3.57 -61.37
N ASP A 827 -8.33 3.13 -61.17
CA ASP A 827 -9.53 3.98 -61.13
C ASP A 827 -10.62 3.33 -60.23
N PRO A 828 -10.54 3.51 -58.90
CA PRO A 828 -11.50 3.00 -57.90
C PRO A 828 -12.83 3.77 -57.83
N GLU A 829 -13.93 3.13 -58.23
CA GLU A 829 -15.29 3.60 -57.97
C GLU A 829 -15.82 3.02 -56.64
N LEU A 830 -16.18 3.90 -55.70
CA LEU A 830 -16.72 3.56 -54.37
C LEU A 830 -18.21 3.91 -54.28
N ASN A 831 -19.05 2.92 -54.01
CA ASN A 831 -20.49 3.07 -53.75
C ASN A 831 -20.85 2.58 -52.34
N VAL A 832 -21.53 3.40 -51.53
CA VAL A 832 -22.03 3.04 -50.19
C VAL A 832 -23.53 2.77 -50.24
N TYR A 833 -23.95 1.63 -49.72
CA TYR A 833 -25.32 1.14 -49.74
C TYR A 833 -25.95 1.09 -48.35
N SER A 834 -27.26 1.36 -48.29
CA SER A 834 -28.13 0.98 -47.18
C SER A 834 -29.18 -0.01 -47.73
N GLY A 835 -29.01 -1.30 -47.40
CA GLY A 835 -29.80 -2.36 -48.04
C GLY A 835 -29.49 -2.45 -49.54
N THR A 836 -30.47 -2.13 -50.39
CA THR A 836 -30.31 -2.13 -51.86
C THR A 836 -30.02 -0.75 -52.46
N ASP A 837 -30.13 0.31 -51.66
CA ASP A 837 -30.12 1.68 -52.16
C ASP A 837 -28.72 2.29 -52.01
N VAL A 838 -28.16 2.82 -53.09
CA VAL A 838 -26.92 3.63 -53.05
C VAL A 838 -27.25 4.95 -52.35
N ILE A 839 -26.59 5.23 -51.25
CA ILE A 839 -26.78 6.44 -50.44
C ILE A 839 -25.66 7.47 -50.65
N LEU A 840 -24.44 7.02 -50.99
CA LEU A 840 -23.27 7.86 -51.27
C LEU A 840 -22.44 7.17 -52.37
N SER A 841 -21.79 7.95 -53.24
CA SER A 841 -20.90 7.43 -54.28
C SER A 841 -19.76 8.40 -54.57
N ASN A 842 -18.59 7.88 -54.98
CA ASN A 842 -17.47 8.67 -55.46
C ASN A 842 -16.52 7.85 -56.35
N ASP A 843 -16.06 8.47 -57.43
CA ASP A 843 -15.13 7.97 -58.45
C ASP A 843 -13.81 8.76 -58.46
N ASP A 844 -13.81 10.07 -58.18
CA ASP A 844 -12.59 10.87 -57.95
C ASP A 844 -12.73 11.71 -56.66
N TRP A 845 -11.81 11.62 -55.69
CA TRP A 845 -11.92 12.36 -54.41
C TRP A 845 -11.85 13.89 -54.58
N SER A 846 -11.21 14.36 -55.64
CA SER A 846 -11.12 15.80 -55.98
C SER A 846 -12.44 16.40 -56.44
N ASP A 847 -13.37 15.57 -56.91
CA ASP A 847 -14.59 16.00 -57.61
C ASP A 847 -15.80 16.10 -56.65
N GLN A 848 -15.55 15.84 -55.37
CA GLN A 848 -16.41 16.18 -54.24
C GLN A 848 -16.75 17.68 -54.20
N SER A 849 -17.88 18.04 -53.57
CA SER A 849 -18.27 19.47 -53.43
C SER A 849 -17.37 20.28 -52.48
N ASP A 850 -16.65 19.61 -51.57
CA ASP A 850 -15.65 20.20 -50.68
C ASP A 850 -14.49 19.21 -50.41
N PRO A 851 -13.53 19.08 -51.36
CA PRO A 851 -12.37 18.20 -51.18
C PRO A 851 -11.40 18.72 -50.10
N ALA A 852 -11.50 20.00 -49.71
CA ALA A 852 -10.72 20.55 -48.61
C ALA A 852 -11.21 20.02 -47.26
N ALA A 853 -12.53 19.85 -47.06
CA ALA A 853 -13.08 19.18 -45.90
C ALA A 853 -12.64 17.71 -45.80
N VAL A 854 -12.66 16.97 -46.91
CA VAL A 854 -12.18 15.57 -46.98
C VAL A 854 -10.70 15.50 -46.56
N SER A 855 -9.85 16.37 -47.12
CA SER A 855 -8.41 16.44 -46.79
C SER A 855 -8.15 16.84 -45.33
N ALA A 856 -8.92 17.79 -44.79
CA ALA A 856 -8.82 18.22 -43.40
C ALA A 856 -9.23 17.10 -42.43
N LEU A 857 -10.33 16.39 -42.70
CA LEU A 857 -10.76 15.27 -41.88
C LEU A 857 -9.76 14.10 -41.97
N ALA A 858 -9.26 13.76 -43.16
CA ALA A 858 -8.21 12.75 -43.32
C ALA A 858 -6.99 13.07 -42.45
N THR A 859 -6.53 14.33 -42.47
CA THR A 859 -5.42 14.80 -41.62
C THR A 859 -5.74 14.67 -40.13
N GLN A 860 -6.96 15.00 -39.71
CA GLN A 860 -7.41 14.88 -38.32
C GLN A 860 -7.44 13.43 -37.83
N LEU A 861 -7.80 12.48 -38.69
CA LEU A 861 -7.94 11.06 -38.35
C LEU A 861 -6.65 10.24 -38.57
N GLY A 862 -5.53 10.90 -38.86
CA GLY A 862 -4.25 10.23 -39.13
C GLY A 862 -4.20 9.47 -40.46
N ALA A 863 -5.22 9.63 -41.30
CA ALA A 863 -5.28 9.05 -42.62
C ALA A 863 -4.31 9.78 -43.55
N PHE A 864 -3.45 9.05 -44.27
CA PHE A 864 -2.45 9.68 -45.14
C PHE A 864 -3.11 10.51 -46.25
N ALA A 865 -2.43 11.57 -46.68
CA ALA A 865 -2.94 12.50 -47.68
C ALA A 865 -2.99 11.85 -49.08
N LEU A 866 -4.07 12.12 -49.81
CA LEU A 866 -4.22 11.76 -51.23
C LEU A 866 -3.64 12.86 -52.11
N GLU A 867 -3.07 12.49 -53.27
CA GLU A 867 -2.52 13.46 -54.21
C GLU A 867 -3.62 14.20 -54.96
N SER A 868 -3.40 15.51 -55.22
CA SER A 868 -4.38 16.36 -55.90
C SER A 868 -4.56 15.94 -57.35
N GLY A 869 -5.77 15.50 -57.70
CA GLY A 869 -6.07 14.92 -59.02
C GLY A 869 -5.70 13.44 -59.15
N SER A 870 -5.52 12.73 -58.03
CA SER A 870 -5.59 11.27 -57.99
C SER A 870 -7.03 10.79 -58.15
N SER A 871 -7.23 9.68 -58.85
CA SER A 871 -8.53 8.98 -58.96
C SER A 871 -8.83 8.03 -57.82
N ASP A 872 -8.13 8.15 -56.68
CA ASP A 872 -8.61 7.57 -55.43
C ASP A 872 -10.00 8.12 -55.06
N ALA A 873 -10.91 7.29 -54.56
CA ALA A 873 -12.20 7.73 -54.05
C ALA A 873 -12.16 8.02 -52.54
N ALA A 874 -12.73 9.15 -52.10
CA ALA A 874 -12.91 9.48 -50.69
C ALA A 874 -14.08 10.45 -50.46
N LEU A 875 -14.89 10.18 -49.43
CA LEU A 875 -16.03 11.01 -49.06
C LEU A 875 -16.25 11.05 -47.54
N ILE A 876 -16.89 12.12 -47.06
CA ILE A 876 -17.38 12.21 -45.68
C ILE A 876 -18.82 11.70 -45.65
N ALA A 877 -19.09 10.73 -44.78
CA ALA A 877 -20.42 10.22 -44.53
C ALA A 877 -20.91 10.67 -43.13
N ASP A 878 -22.20 10.92 -42.97
CA ASP A 878 -22.85 11.05 -41.66
C ASP A 878 -24.02 10.07 -41.62
N LEU A 879 -23.83 8.95 -40.92
CA LEU A 879 -24.67 7.76 -41.02
C LEU A 879 -25.30 7.42 -39.66
N ALA A 880 -26.58 7.08 -39.68
CA ALA A 880 -27.29 6.61 -38.48
C ALA A 880 -26.80 5.22 -38.04
N PRO A 881 -27.09 4.78 -36.80
CA PRO A 881 -26.78 3.41 -36.37
C PRO A 881 -27.48 2.37 -37.24
N GLY A 882 -26.76 1.32 -37.63
CA GLY A 882 -27.26 0.27 -38.52
C GLY A 882 -26.19 -0.31 -39.45
N PRO A 883 -26.58 -1.31 -40.27
CA PRO A 883 -25.70 -1.98 -41.23
C PRO A 883 -25.65 -1.26 -42.59
N TYR A 884 -24.45 -1.22 -43.16
CA TYR A 884 -24.14 -0.62 -44.47
C TYR A 884 -23.16 -1.52 -45.24
N SER A 885 -23.04 -1.32 -46.55
CA SER A 885 -21.96 -1.95 -47.35
C SER A 885 -21.28 -0.98 -48.29
N MET A 886 -19.96 -1.06 -48.38
CA MET A 886 -19.11 -0.35 -49.34
C MET A 886 -18.77 -1.31 -50.47
N HIS A 887 -19.08 -0.93 -51.70
CA HIS A 887 -18.77 -1.68 -52.90
C HIS A 887 -17.66 -0.91 -53.62
N LEU A 888 -16.47 -1.51 -53.70
CA LEU A 888 -15.32 -0.94 -54.38
C LEU A 888 -15.07 -1.73 -55.67
N SER A 889 -15.21 -1.05 -56.79
CA SER A 889 -15.04 -1.58 -58.14
C SER A 889 -14.01 -0.77 -58.92
N GLY A 890 -13.42 -1.35 -59.96
CA GLY A 890 -12.69 -0.59 -60.96
C GLY A 890 -13.62 -0.07 -62.05
N SER A 891 -13.38 1.15 -62.55
CA SER A 891 -14.11 1.77 -63.67
C SER A 891 -13.83 1.08 -65.04
N GLY A 892 -14.13 -0.22 -65.10
CA GLY A 892 -13.70 -1.14 -66.17
C GLY A 892 -12.28 -1.72 -66.00
N SER A 893 -11.57 -1.34 -64.94
CA SER A 893 -10.23 -1.83 -64.57
C SER A 893 -10.29 -2.91 -63.46
N THR A 894 -9.16 -3.55 -63.19
CA THR A 894 -8.98 -4.54 -62.11
C THR A 894 -7.58 -4.40 -61.52
N GLY A 895 -7.43 -4.52 -60.20
CA GLY A 895 -6.16 -4.32 -59.52
C GLY A 895 -6.30 -4.42 -58.00
N ILE A 896 -5.21 -4.21 -57.26
CA ILE A 896 -5.22 -4.18 -55.79
C ILE A 896 -5.72 -2.82 -55.31
N ALA A 897 -6.71 -2.82 -54.42
CA ALA A 897 -7.23 -1.62 -53.78
C ALA A 897 -7.33 -1.78 -52.25
N LEU A 898 -7.59 -0.68 -51.56
CA LEU A 898 -7.83 -0.59 -50.12
C LEU A 898 -9.18 0.09 -49.90
N VAL A 899 -10.13 -0.62 -49.28
CA VAL A 899 -11.38 -0.02 -48.80
C VAL A 899 -11.28 0.20 -47.30
N GLU A 900 -11.69 1.37 -46.81
CA GLU A 900 -11.52 1.72 -45.40
C GLU A 900 -12.49 2.77 -44.87
N ILE A 901 -12.68 2.71 -43.54
CA ILE A 901 -13.52 3.60 -42.75
C ILE A 901 -12.67 4.14 -41.61
N TYR A 902 -12.69 5.45 -41.41
CA TYR A 902 -12.22 6.10 -40.19
C TYR A 902 -13.39 6.70 -39.43
N GLU A 903 -13.39 6.50 -38.12
CA GLU A 903 -14.35 7.11 -37.20
C GLU A 903 -13.94 8.55 -36.87
N ALA A 904 -14.81 9.55 -37.12
CA ALA A 904 -14.55 10.90 -36.66
C ALA A 904 -14.73 11.03 -35.14
N ALA A 905 -13.75 11.64 -34.48
CA ALA A 905 -13.71 11.76 -33.02
C ALA A 905 -14.92 12.53 -32.47
N ASN A 906 -15.82 11.80 -31.80
CA ASN A 906 -16.99 12.31 -31.09
C ASN A 906 -17.16 11.53 -29.78
N THR A 907 -17.38 12.23 -28.67
CA THR A 907 -17.59 11.63 -27.34
C THR A 907 -19.02 11.08 -27.20
N GLY A 908 -19.20 9.76 -27.27
CA GLY A 908 -20.49 9.10 -27.02
C GLY A 908 -20.56 7.63 -27.44
N GLU A 909 -21.61 6.92 -27.03
CA GLU A 909 -21.87 5.46 -27.20
C GLU A 909 -21.99 4.96 -28.66
N THR A 910 -21.86 5.84 -29.65
CA THR A 910 -21.94 5.47 -31.07
C THR A 910 -20.52 5.19 -31.56
N GLU A 911 -20.30 4.02 -32.17
CA GLU A 911 -18.99 3.57 -32.65
C GLU A 911 -19.08 2.63 -33.87
N LEU A 912 -17.95 2.43 -34.56
CA LEU A 912 -17.79 1.41 -35.60
C LEU A 912 -17.60 0.02 -34.96
N LEU A 913 -18.57 -0.88 -35.16
CA LEU A 913 -18.58 -2.19 -34.51
C LEU A 913 -17.85 -3.29 -35.31
N ASN A 914 -17.81 -3.21 -36.65
CA ASN A 914 -17.12 -4.23 -37.43
C ASN A 914 -16.72 -3.76 -38.84
N ILE A 915 -15.88 -4.58 -39.47
CA ILE A 915 -15.78 -4.68 -40.92
C ILE A 915 -15.90 -6.16 -41.31
N SER A 916 -16.66 -6.47 -42.35
CA SER A 916 -16.84 -7.81 -42.91
C SER A 916 -16.68 -7.71 -44.43
N THR A 917 -15.51 -8.07 -44.93
CA THR A 917 -15.13 -7.85 -46.33
C THR A 917 -15.13 -9.15 -47.12
N ARG A 918 -16.02 -9.23 -48.11
CA ARG A 918 -16.06 -10.28 -49.11
C ARG A 918 -15.21 -9.88 -50.31
N GLY A 919 -14.30 -10.76 -50.72
CA GLY A 919 -13.41 -10.55 -51.86
C GLY A 919 -12.69 -11.83 -52.27
N ARG A 920 -11.82 -11.74 -53.28
CA ARG A 920 -10.96 -12.86 -53.68
C ARG A 920 -9.67 -12.84 -52.87
N VAL A 921 -9.29 -13.98 -52.30
CA VAL A 921 -7.95 -14.20 -51.73
C VAL A 921 -7.11 -14.90 -52.77
N GLY A 922 -5.98 -14.30 -53.12
CA GLY A 922 -4.93 -14.92 -53.91
C GLY A 922 -3.63 -15.06 -53.13
N SER A 923 -2.52 -15.17 -53.86
CA SER A 923 -1.17 -15.32 -53.30
C SER A 923 -0.32 -14.03 -53.39
N GLY A 924 0.72 -13.94 -52.56
CA GLY A 924 1.66 -12.81 -52.56
C GLY A 924 0.98 -11.47 -52.27
N ALA A 925 1.03 -10.53 -53.22
CA ALA A 925 0.38 -9.23 -53.07
C ALA A 925 -1.16 -9.30 -53.07
N THR A 926 -1.76 -10.38 -53.59
CA THR A 926 -3.22 -10.54 -53.73
C THR A 926 -3.90 -11.25 -52.56
N VAL A 927 -3.18 -11.48 -51.45
CA VAL A 927 -3.80 -11.88 -50.16
C VAL A 927 -4.69 -10.76 -49.63
N MET A 928 -5.81 -11.10 -48.97
CA MET A 928 -6.62 -10.10 -48.29
C MET A 928 -6.03 -9.75 -46.92
N VAL A 929 -5.96 -8.45 -46.62
CA VAL A 929 -5.34 -7.92 -45.39
C VAL A 929 -6.26 -6.89 -44.75
N PRO A 930 -7.09 -7.27 -43.75
CA PRO A 930 -7.74 -6.32 -42.86
C PRO A 930 -6.72 -5.54 -42.01
N GLY A 931 -6.85 -4.22 -41.99
CA GLY A 931 -6.17 -3.32 -41.07
C GLY A 931 -7.07 -2.92 -39.91
N ILE A 932 -6.48 -2.82 -38.71
CA ILE A 932 -7.18 -2.57 -37.45
C ILE A 932 -6.40 -1.51 -36.67
N VAL A 933 -7.05 -0.41 -36.28
CA VAL A 933 -6.44 0.62 -35.42
C VAL A 933 -7.24 0.78 -34.13
N VAL A 934 -6.70 0.20 -33.05
CA VAL A 934 -7.26 0.29 -31.70
C VAL A 934 -6.73 1.56 -31.03
N THR A 935 -7.62 2.29 -30.37
CA THR A 935 -7.34 3.55 -29.66
C THR A 935 -7.99 3.55 -28.28
N GLU A 936 -7.65 4.53 -27.45
CA GLU A 936 -8.20 4.76 -26.09
C GLU A 936 -7.81 3.70 -25.05
N SER A 937 -8.18 2.42 -25.25
CA SER A 937 -7.98 1.30 -24.32
C SER A 937 -7.72 -0.02 -25.06
N ASN A 938 -7.62 -1.13 -24.33
CA ASN A 938 -7.61 -2.46 -24.92
C ASN A 938 -8.97 -2.78 -25.57
N ARG A 939 -8.99 -3.42 -26.74
CA ARG A 939 -10.20 -3.91 -27.41
C ARG A 939 -10.19 -5.41 -27.58
N ARG A 940 -11.25 -6.09 -27.11
CA ARG A 940 -11.51 -7.49 -27.41
C ARG A 940 -12.16 -7.61 -28.80
N LEU A 941 -11.65 -8.52 -29.62
CA LEU A 941 -11.97 -8.68 -31.03
C LEU A 941 -12.17 -10.14 -31.41
N LEU A 942 -13.21 -10.41 -32.19
CA LEU A 942 -13.39 -11.64 -32.93
C LEU A 942 -12.99 -11.40 -34.39
N ILE A 943 -11.93 -12.07 -34.85
CA ILE A 943 -11.41 -11.97 -36.22
C ILE A 943 -11.65 -13.30 -36.93
N ARG A 944 -12.19 -13.28 -38.15
CA ARG A 944 -12.55 -14.49 -38.91
C ARG A 944 -12.06 -14.45 -40.36
N GLY A 945 -11.62 -15.60 -40.88
CA GLY A 945 -11.33 -15.84 -42.30
C GLY A 945 -12.17 -17.02 -42.78
N ILE A 946 -13.25 -16.72 -43.52
CA ILE A 946 -14.31 -17.66 -43.88
C ILE A 946 -14.25 -18.02 -45.37
N GLY A 947 -14.18 -19.32 -45.67
CA GLY A 947 -14.08 -19.86 -47.03
C GLY A 947 -15.00 -21.08 -47.22
N PRO A 948 -14.72 -22.23 -46.56
CA PRO A 948 -15.57 -23.43 -46.62
C PRO A 948 -17.03 -23.21 -46.19
N GLU A 949 -17.29 -22.37 -45.19
CA GLU A 949 -18.67 -22.12 -44.74
C GLU A 949 -19.51 -21.35 -45.79
N LEU A 950 -18.89 -20.64 -46.72
CA LEU A 950 -19.60 -19.93 -47.80
C LEU A 950 -20.29 -20.89 -48.79
N GLU A 951 -19.66 -22.03 -49.10
CA GLU A 951 -20.30 -23.09 -49.91
C GLU A 951 -21.43 -23.76 -49.11
N THR A 952 -21.20 -23.97 -47.82
CA THR A 952 -22.09 -24.75 -46.93
C THR A 952 -23.37 -23.99 -46.56
N SER A 953 -23.26 -22.74 -46.10
CA SER A 953 -24.38 -21.94 -45.59
C SER A 953 -24.89 -20.86 -46.54
N PHE A 954 -24.08 -20.42 -47.51
CA PHE A 954 -24.42 -19.29 -48.41
C PHE A 954 -24.58 -19.68 -49.88
N GLY A 955 -24.41 -20.96 -50.22
CA GLY A 955 -24.75 -21.50 -51.54
C GLY A 955 -23.79 -21.10 -52.66
N PHE A 956 -22.55 -20.75 -52.33
CA PHE A 956 -21.48 -20.59 -53.32
C PHE A 956 -21.24 -21.91 -54.09
N ALA A 957 -20.82 -21.80 -55.36
CA ALA A 957 -20.63 -22.97 -56.19
C ALA A 957 -19.37 -23.76 -55.74
N PRO A 958 -19.42 -25.10 -55.67
CA PRO A 958 -18.29 -25.89 -55.19
C PRO A 958 -16.98 -25.65 -55.94
N GLY A 959 -15.92 -25.36 -55.18
CA GLY A 959 -14.59 -25.00 -55.68
C GLY A 959 -14.45 -23.53 -56.11
N THR A 960 -15.28 -22.62 -55.59
CA THR A 960 -15.16 -21.16 -55.87
C THR A 960 -14.73 -20.33 -54.67
N THR A 961 -14.80 -20.89 -53.46
CA THR A 961 -14.37 -20.22 -52.23
C THR A 961 -12.92 -20.57 -51.89
N LEU A 962 -12.32 -19.86 -50.94
CA LEU A 962 -10.98 -20.17 -50.44
C LEU A 962 -11.03 -21.54 -49.72
N PRO A 963 -10.28 -22.57 -50.16
CA PRO A 963 -10.52 -23.92 -49.68
C PRO A 963 -9.95 -24.22 -48.29
N ASP A 964 -8.86 -23.56 -47.87
CA ASP A 964 -8.22 -23.82 -46.57
C ASP A 964 -7.70 -22.51 -45.91
N PRO A 965 -8.59 -21.63 -45.40
CA PRO A 965 -8.23 -20.33 -44.84
C PRO A 965 -7.26 -20.40 -43.65
N VAL A 966 -6.17 -19.65 -43.72
CA VAL A 966 -5.24 -19.39 -42.61
C VAL A 966 -5.29 -17.91 -42.25
N LEU A 967 -5.52 -17.61 -40.98
CA LEU A 967 -5.57 -16.25 -40.43
C LEU A 967 -4.34 -15.99 -39.56
N THR A 968 -3.53 -14.99 -39.93
CA THR A 968 -2.34 -14.57 -39.15
C THR A 968 -2.45 -13.10 -38.73
N LEU A 969 -2.42 -12.83 -37.42
CA LEU A 969 -2.47 -11.48 -36.86
C LEU A 969 -1.06 -10.95 -36.58
N THR A 970 -0.78 -9.71 -36.98
CA THR A 970 0.50 -9.03 -36.84
C THR A 970 0.34 -7.61 -36.30
N ASN A 971 1.34 -7.09 -35.58
CA ASN A 971 1.41 -5.69 -35.15
C ASN A 971 2.26 -4.83 -36.11
N SER A 972 2.31 -3.52 -35.86
CA SER A 972 3.08 -2.54 -36.63
C SER A 972 4.61 -2.76 -36.68
N SER A 973 5.19 -3.63 -35.84
CA SER A 973 6.61 -4.01 -35.94
C SER A 973 6.84 -5.26 -36.81
N GLY A 974 5.78 -5.85 -37.36
CA GLY A 974 5.82 -7.09 -38.14
C GLY A 974 5.87 -8.36 -37.28
N GLN A 975 5.67 -8.25 -35.96
CA GLN A 975 5.59 -9.41 -35.08
C GLN A 975 4.23 -10.10 -35.23
N VAL A 976 4.25 -11.42 -35.46
CA VAL A 976 3.06 -12.28 -35.37
C VAL A 976 2.61 -12.40 -33.91
N LEU A 977 1.35 -12.08 -33.66
CA LEU A 977 0.71 -12.15 -32.33
C LEU A 977 -0.06 -13.46 -32.14
N ALA A 978 -0.78 -13.89 -33.17
CA ALA A 978 -1.59 -15.09 -33.17
C ALA A 978 -1.75 -15.62 -34.60
N THR A 979 -2.01 -16.93 -34.73
CA THR A 979 -2.38 -17.54 -36.01
C THR A 979 -3.41 -18.64 -35.74
N ASN A 980 -4.37 -18.81 -36.65
CA ASN A 980 -5.29 -19.94 -36.65
C ASN A 980 -5.46 -20.47 -38.08
N ASP A 981 -5.58 -21.78 -38.17
CA ASP A 981 -5.70 -22.61 -39.37
C ASP A 981 -6.61 -23.75 -38.91
N ASN A 982 -7.90 -23.68 -39.25
CA ASN A 982 -9.03 -24.43 -38.67
C ASN A 982 -9.52 -23.91 -37.27
N TRP A 983 -10.76 -23.42 -37.22
CA TRP A 983 -11.39 -22.79 -36.04
C TRP A 983 -11.92 -23.76 -34.96
N GLY A 984 -11.72 -25.07 -35.15
CA GLY A 984 -12.20 -26.13 -34.24
C GLY A 984 -11.10 -26.87 -33.47
N ASP A 985 -9.82 -26.58 -33.74
CA ASP A 985 -8.68 -27.34 -33.24
C ASP A 985 -8.19 -26.89 -31.85
N ASP A 986 -8.73 -25.78 -31.35
CA ASP A 986 -8.48 -25.25 -30.00
C ASP A 986 -9.12 -26.08 -28.88
N ALA A 987 -8.73 -25.80 -27.64
CA ALA A 987 -9.34 -26.43 -26.47
C ALA A 987 -10.85 -26.17 -26.41
N ALA A 988 -11.64 -27.19 -26.06
CA ALA A 988 -13.12 -27.13 -26.10
C ALA A 988 -13.76 -25.96 -25.32
N ALA A 989 -13.07 -25.42 -24.31
CA ALA A 989 -13.50 -24.21 -23.60
C ALA A 989 -13.38 -22.94 -24.47
N ALA A 990 -12.27 -22.77 -25.20
CA ALA A 990 -12.05 -21.65 -26.12
C ALA A 990 -13.03 -21.72 -27.30
N VAL A 991 -13.30 -22.92 -27.84
CA VAL A 991 -14.33 -23.11 -28.87
C VAL A 991 -15.73 -22.70 -28.38
N ALA A 992 -16.08 -23.04 -27.13
CA ALA A 992 -17.35 -22.62 -26.54
C ALA A 992 -17.44 -21.09 -26.33
N GLU A 993 -16.33 -20.45 -25.92
CA GLU A 993 -16.22 -18.99 -25.79
C GLU A 993 -16.38 -18.30 -27.16
N ILE A 994 -15.66 -18.77 -28.19
CA ILE A 994 -15.75 -18.27 -29.57
C ILE A 994 -17.19 -18.37 -30.09
N VAL A 995 -17.89 -19.48 -29.84
CA VAL A 995 -19.30 -19.66 -30.25
C VAL A 995 -20.23 -18.68 -29.52
N SER A 996 -19.99 -18.43 -28.23
CA SER A 996 -20.77 -17.45 -27.46
C SER A 996 -20.56 -16.03 -28.00
N VAL A 997 -19.29 -15.62 -28.17
CA VAL A 997 -18.92 -14.29 -28.69
C VAL A 997 -19.41 -14.09 -30.12
N ALA A 998 -19.33 -15.11 -30.98
CA ALA A 998 -19.89 -15.04 -32.33
C ALA A 998 -21.40 -14.74 -32.31
N SER A 999 -22.15 -15.38 -31.41
CA SER A 999 -23.58 -15.11 -31.26
C SER A 999 -23.88 -13.71 -30.69
N GLU A 1000 -23.00 -13.17 -29.85
CA GLU A 1000 -23.11 -11.83 -29.26
C GLU A 1000 -22.94 -10.74 -30.32
N VAL A 1001 -21.85 -10.80 -31.10
CA VAL A 1001 -21.52 -9.80 -32.13
C VAL A 1001 -22.32 -9.96 -33.43
N GLY A 1002 -23.32 -10.86 -33.45
CA GLY A 1002 -24.18 -11.13 -34.61
C GLY A 1002 -23.50 -11.89 -35.75
N ALA A 1003 -22.34 -12.48 -35.49
CA ALA A 1003 -21.61 -13.30 -36.46
C ALA A 1003 -22.33 -14.64 -36.68
N PHE A 1004 -22.53 -15.03 -37.94
CA PHE A 1004 -23.21 -16.29 -38.26
C PHE A 1004 -22.44 -17.51 -37.73
N ALA A 1005 -23.17 -18.54 -37.31
CA ALA A 1005 -22.58 -19.78 -36.82
C ALA A 1005 -21.80 -20.51 -37.93
N LEU A 1006 -20.65 -21.07 -37.57
CA LEU A 1006 -19.80 -21.88 -38.43
C LEU A 1006 -20.03 -23.38 -38.14
N THR A 1007 -19.80 -24.25 -39.12
CA THR A 1007 -19.95 -25.71 -39.00
C THR A 1007 -18.81 -26.32 -38.20
N ALA A 1008 -19.11 -26.94 -37.05
CA ALA A 1008 -18.10 -27.46 -36.12
C ALA A 1008 -17.14 -28.46 -36.80
N GLY A 1009 -15.84 -28.17 -36.76
CA GLY A 1009 -14.80 -28.93 -37.48
C GLY A 1009 -14.69 -28.59 -38.97
N GLY A 1010 -15.25 -27.45 -39.41
CA GLY A 1010 -15.03 -26.85 -40.72
C GLY A 1010 -13.68 -26.13 -40.81
N GLY A 1011 -13.19 -25.93 -42.04
CA GLY A 1011 -11.84 -25.44 -42.31
C GLY A 1011 -11.61 -23.93 -42.23
N ASP A 1012 -12.63 -23.15 -41.88
CA ASP A 1012 -12.51 -21.70 -41.70
C ASP A 1012 -11.57 -21.36 -40.53
N ALA A 1013 -11.01 -20.14 -40.49
CA ALA A 1013 -10.12 -19.69 -39.42
C ALA A 1013 -10.75 -18.62 -38.53
N VAL A 1014 -10.52 -18.69 -37.22
CA VAL A 1014 -11.03 -17.74 -36.22
C VAL A 1014 -9.97 -17.42 -35.16
N LEU A 1015 -9.91 -16.16 -34.73
CA LEU A 1015 -9.14 -15.69 -33.59
C LEU A 1015 -10.03 -14.86 -32.67
N LEU A 1016 -9.97 -15.12 -31.36
CA LEU A 1016 -10.53 -14.27 -30.32
C LEU A 1016 -9.36 -13.69 -29.51
N VAL A 1017 -9.18 -12.37 -29.57
CA VAL A 1017 -7.99 -11.69 -29.05
C VAL A 1017 -8.34 -10.37 -28.36
N THR A 1018 -7.54 -9.96 -27.39
CA THR A 1018 -7.61 -8.63 -26.79
C THR A 1018 -6.35 -7.84 -27.16
N LEU A 1019 -6.52 -6.73 -27.89
CA LEU A 1019 -5.42 -5.92 -28.43
C LEU A 1019 -5.32 -4.58 -27.70
N PRO A 1020 -4.13 -4.15 -27.24
CA PRO A 1020 -3.94 -2.80 -26.71
C PRO A 1020 -4.03 -1.73 -27.81
N PRO A 1021 -4.03 -0.43 -27.47
CA PRO A 1021 -3.96 0.65 -28.45
C PRO A 1021 -2.75 0.49 -29.39
N GLY A 1022 -3.00 0.54 -30.70
CA GLY A 1022 -1.99 0.23 -31.71
C GLY A 1022 -2.56 -0.04 -33.10
N VAL A 1023 -1.65 -0.25 -34.05
CA VAL A 1023 -1.97 -0.60 -35.45
C VAL A 1023 -1.63 -2.07 -35.68
N TYR A 1024 -2.58 -2.80 -36.23
CA TYR A 1024 -2.48 -4.24 -36.50
C TYR A 1024 -2.96 -4.57 -37.91
N THR A 1025 -2.46 -5.69 -38.44
CA THR A 1025 -2.96 -6.28 -39.68
C THR A 1025 -3.22 -7.76 -39.46
N ALA A 1026 -4.41 -8.24 -39.79
CA ALA A 1026 -4.65 -9.65 -40.01
C ALA A 1026 -4.42 -9.97 -41.49
N GLN A 1027 -3.88 -11.15 -41.80
CA GLN A 1027 -3.68 -11.63 -43.17
C GLN A 1027 -4.48 -12.91 -43.33
N VAL A 1028 -5.24 -13.03 -44.42
CA VAL A 1028 -5.92 -14.27 -44.79
C VAL A 1028 -5.26 -14.84 -46.04
N THR A 1029 -4.75 -16.06 -45.89
CA THR A 1029 -4.08 -16.84 -46.92
C THR A 1029 -4.70 -18.23 -47.04
N ASP A 1030 -4.23 -19.06 -47.97
CA ASP A 1030 -4.61 -20.48 -48.06
C ASP A 1030 -3.45 -21.38 -47.60
N ALA A 1031 -3.71 -22.37 -46.75
CA ALA A 1031 -2.70 -23.29 -46.22
C ALA A 1031 -1.94 -24.06 -47.32
N ASN A 1032 -2.60 -24.29 -48.46
CA ASN A 1032 -2.09 -25.03 -49.60
C ASN A 1032 -1.80 -24.14 -50.84
N SER A 1033 -1.76 -22.81 -50.66
CA SER A 1033 -1.61 -21.82 -51.73
C SER A 1033 -2.71 -21.86 -52.80
N GLY A 1034 -3.91 -22.29 -52.42
CA GLY A 1034 -5.14 -22.09 -53.17
C GLY A 1034 -5.54 -20.61 -53.29
N GLU A 1035 -6.52 -20.33 -54.15
CA GLU A 1035 -7.11 -19.00 -54.33
C GLU A 1035 -8.62 -19.13 -54.50
N GLY A 1036 -9.40 -18.21 -53.96
CA GLY A 1036 -10.88 -18.28 -53.99
C GLY A 1036 -11.56 -17.12 -53.29
N ILE A 1037 -12.89 -17.10 -53.30
CA ILE A 1037 -13.67 -16.08 -52.58
C ILE A 1037 -13.68 -16.40 -51.08
N ALA A 1038 -13.41 -15.39 -50.25
CA ALA A 1038 -13.54 -15.48 -48.80
C ALA A 1038 -14.32 -14.28 -48.25
N ILE A 1039 -14.77 -14.38 -47.00
CA ILE A 1039 -15.13 -13.23 -46.17
C ILE A 1039 -14.09 -13.10 -45.06
N VAL A 1040 -13.54 -11.90 -44.87
CA VAL A 1040 -12.62 -11.59 -43.77
C VAL A 1040 -13.28 -10.57 -42.87
N GLU A 1041 -13.31 -10.86 -41.57
CA GLU A 1041 -14.13 -10.11 -40.63
C GLU A 1041 -13.35 -9.72 -39.37
N VAL A 1042 -13.63 -8.53 -38.85
CA VAL A 1042 -13.15 -8.03 -37.57
C VAL A 1042 -14.36 -7.45 -36.84
N TYR A 1043 -14.76 -8.06 -35.74
CA TYR A 1043 -15.84 -7.60 -34.88
C TYR A 1043 -15.29 -7.09 -33.55
N ALA A 1044 -15.73 -5.90 -33.15
CA ALA A 1044 -15.73 -5.46 -31.76
C ALA A 1044 -16.55 -6.43 -30.90
N VAL A 1045 -15.96 -6.90 -29.81
CA VAL A 1045 -16.65 -7.63 -28.74
C VAL A 1045 -16.86 -6.67 -27.58
N THR A 1046 -18.08 -6.59 -27.07
CA THR A 1046 -18.45 -5.78 -25.90
C THR A 1046 -18.08 -6.51 -24.61
N GLU A 1047 -17.46 -5.85 -23.63
CA GLU A 1047 -17.19 -6.40 -22.29
C GLU A 1047 -18.26 -6.05 -21.23
#